data_AF-A0A5C9A421-F1
#
_entry.id   AF-A0A5C9A421-F1
#
_cell.length_a   1.000
_cell.length_b   1.000
_cell.length_c   1.000
_cell.angle_alpha   90.00
_cell.angle_beta   90.00
_cell.angle_gamma   90.00
#
_symmetry.space_group_name_H-M   'P 1'
#
loop_
_entity.id
_entity.type
_entity.pdbx_description
1 polymer ?
#
loop_
_entity_poly.entity_id
_entity_poly.type
_entity_poly.pdbx_seq_one_letter_code
_entity_poly.pdbx_strand_id
1 'polypeptide(L)'
;MKPLMFAGSLLGLTACGAEAGMMITAVFDGPLSGGVPKGVEIFVTEDIADLSVYGLGSANNGGGSDGEEFTFPAVSAAAGDYLYVASEETGFTAFFGFAPDYTSSAMSINGDDAIELFHNGQVIDLFGDINVDGSGQPWDHVDGWAARISRTGPSASFDLGDWLFSGIDALDNAADNLTAATPVPLSGSTGDGGSGEPLPHELQLISAIQGTPATQGSNQFGETDVSPLIDRQVIVEAIVTGDFQDGDADDARNLSGFFLQEEAADEDGDPASSEGLFVYDDGFGVDVNPGDRVRVYGTVSQYFGETQLNTVVAVEVLATDQLDQVAVADISLPAAAVSRAQNGSYQPDLEAWEGMLVRINGDLTVTEQYQLDRFNEIRLVAGERPYQFTQLSSPDVAGLDAHLQALGARQVVYDDGLNVQNAAIDNLDGMAGYRELTAPRMGDMVASPTGVLDYKWAGNSASGATWRLRSHRDGSNTFTSVNPRPLQAPGVGGNLSLASLNVLNFFTTLDDGSQNTALGLEPRGANTAQELERQLAKTVNAILALDADVLGLVEIENHFDSSNDGSTAVEVLVNALNEGLGEAVYDYVYPGTAFAGSDAIATALVYKPSVLRLAPGSAPALLTDTAAAQLEAFADHDFAADPIFEGEATNRVPLAASFEHIESGEVLTVAVNHFKSKGSSGLEDSASPNYDQADGAGFWNARRELAARALSAWLDTAPTGVASEHVALLGDFNAYAMESPLQYLLQQGYVNVESPQDYSYVFDGQLGTLDYVLLSDALAQAMTGAQIWHINADEADALDYNLDFGRLPSYFDAGTATRNSDHDPLLVGLQFNAVVPTVAGVLESLASAIDAGGIDNARLVDRIRLVLFVAGLKVAEQLEQRDHGAALCRKLDWADRLSDGERRPSDWVSGAAVPDLNAQLRAVSAARGC
;
A
#
# COMPACT_ATOMS: atom_id res chain seq x y z
N MET A 1 -77.63 23.27 -62.16
CA MET A 1 -77.87 21.85 -62.47
C MET A 1 -76.59 21.08 -62.14
N LYS A 2 -76.68 20.03 -61.31
CA LYS A 2 -75.62 19.06 -60.89
C LYS A 2 -74.91 18.40 -62.11
N PRO A 3 -73.77 17.66 -62.02
CA PRO A 3 -73.19 16.87 -60.89
C PRO A 3 -71.66 17.07 -60.65
N LEU A 4 -71.07 16.85 -59.45
CA LEU A 4 -70.66 15.61 -58.73
C LEU A 4 -69.34 14.96 -59.24
N MET A 5 -68.26 14.96 -58.42
CA MET A 5 -67.51 13.78 -57.93
C MET A 5 -66.08 14.07 -57.40
N PHE A 6 -65.86 13.56 -56.17
CA PHE A 6 -64.66 13.00 -55.53
C PHE A 6 -63.30 13.76 -55.49
N ALA A 7 -62.96 14.21 -54.28
CA ALA A 7 -61.59 14.39 -53.81
C ALA A 7 -61.09 13.06 -53.21
N GLY A 8 -59.99 12.53 -53.74
CA GLY A 8 -59.28 11.39 -53.17
C GLY A 8 -58.22 11.88 -52.18
N SER A 9 -58.36 11.48 -50.92
CA SER A 9 -57.32 11.60 -49.91
C SER A 9 -56.45 10.35 -49.95
N LEU A 10 -55.14 10.55 -50.12
CA LEU A 10 -54.12 9.53 -50.03
C LEU A 10 -53.85 9.28 -48.53
N LEU A 11 -54.48 8.26 -47.94
CA LEU A 11 -54.02 7.67 -46.68
C LEU A 11 -52.94 6.65 -47.02
N GLY A 12 -51.70 6.91 -46.60
CA GLY A 12 -50.68 5.87 -46.49
C GLY A 12 -51.10 4.93 -45.37
N LEU A 13 -51.23 3.65 -45.69
CA LEU A 13 -51.33 2.59 -44.69
C LEU A 13 -50.00 2.53 -43.94
N THR A 14 -49.99 2.98 -42.68
CA THR A 14 -49.16 2.37 -41.65
C THR A 14 -49.66 0.93 -41.47
N ALA A 15 -48.83 -0.06 -41.78
CA ALA A 15 -49.03 -1.40 -41.29
C ALA A 15 -48.84 -1.33 -39.77
N CYS A 16 -49.94 -1.36 -39.03
CA CYS A 16 -49.91 -1.66 -37.61
C CYS A 16 -49.43 -3.11 -37.52
N GLY A 17 -48.23 -3.36 -36.99
CA GLY A 17 -47.90 -4.68 -36.50
C GLY A 17 -48.96 -5.02 -35.45
N ALA A 18 -49.57 -6.20 -35.54
CA ALA A 18 -50.37 -6.70 -34.45
C ALA A 18 -49.41 -6.90 -33.27
N GLU A 19 -49.58 -6.15 -32.19
CA GLU A 19 -48.92 -6.49 -30.92
C GLU A 19 -49.39 -7.90 -30.54
N ALA A 20 -48.42 -8.78 -30.37
CA ALA A 20 -48.65 -10.18 -30.08
C ALA A 20 -48.62 -10.36 -28.56
N GLY A 21 -49.80 -10.21 -27.93
CA GLY A 21 -49.96 -10.38 -26.48
C GLY A 21 -49.75 -11.81 -25.95
N MET A 22 -49.45 -12.78 -26.82
CA MET A 22 -49.17 -14.17 -26.45
C MET A 22 -48.08 -14.76 -27.37
N MET A 23 -47.32 -15.73 -26.87
CA MET A 23 -46.32 -16.48 -27.64
C MET A 23 -46.21 -17.94 -27.22
N ILE A 24 -45.91 -18.83 -28.16
CA ILE A 24 -45.67 -20.27 -27.90
C ILE A 24 -44.28 -20.42 -27.27
N THR A 25 -44.20 -21.00 -26.07
CA THR A 25 -42.93 -21.21 -25.35
C THR A 25 -42.47 -22.66 -25.34
N ALA A 26 -43.38 -23.62 -25.43
CA ALA A 26 -43.03 -25.02 -25.59
C ALA A 26 -44.06 -25.79 -26.43
N VAL A 27 -43.59 -26.83 -27.13
CA VAL A 27 -44.39 -27.80 -27.89
C VAL A 27 -43.90 -29.19 -27.48
N PHE A 28 -44.80 -30.12 -27.17
CA PHE A 28 -44.41 -31.43 -26.63
C PHE A 28 -45.32 -32.57 -27.13
N ASP A 29 -44.71 -33.74 -27.29
CA ASP A 29 -45.29 -35.02 -27.73
C ASP A 29 -44.79 -36.16 -26.83
N GLY A 30 -45.70 -36.88 -26.16
CA GLY A 30 -45.35 -37.84 -25.10
C GLY A 30 -45.17 -39.28 -25.61
N PRO A 31 -44.54 -40.18 -24.81
CA PRO A 31 -44.08 -41.49 -25.26
C PRO A 31 -45.20 -42.53 -25.54
N LEU A 32 -44.97 -43.51 -26.42
CA LEU A 32 -45.97 -44.52 -26.84
C LEU A 32 -46.32 -45.59 -25.77
N SER A 33 -47.54 -46.18 -25.70
CA SER A 33 -48.71 -46.20 -26.60
C SER A 33 -49.87 -45.35 -26.07
N GLY A 34 -50.18 -44.28 -26.78
CA GLY A 34 -51.20 -43.27 -26.47
C GLY A 34 -50.71 -41.86 -26.82
N GLY A 35 -49.38 -41.67 -26.80
CA GLY A 35 -48.70 -40.48 -27.28
C GLY A 35 -48.88 -39.24 -26.42
N VAL A 36 -49.41 -39.37 -25.19
CA VAL A 36 -49.76 -38.23 -24.31
C VAL A 36 -48.69 -38.03 -23.23
N PRO A 37 -48.41 -36.77 -22.81
CA PRO A 37 -49.09 -35.54 -23.22
C PRO A 37 -48.71 -35.04 -24.61
N LYS A 38 -49.68 -34.46 -25.31
CA LYS A 38 -49.47 -33.68 -26.54
C LYS A 38 -50.02 -32.29 -26.30
N GLY A 39 -49.26 -31.24 -26.60
CA GLY A 39 -49.71 -29.89 -26.27
C GLY A 39 -48.67 -28.81 -26.49
N VAL A 40 -49.07 -27.61 -26.10
CA VAL A 40 -48.23 -26.43 -26.08
C VAL A 40 -48.34 -25.69 -24.76
N GLU A 41 -47.26 -25.01 -24.42
CA GLU A 41 -47.21 -23.96 -23.41
C GLU A 41 -47.21 -22.60 -24.11
N ILE A 42 -48.02 -21.68 -23.60
CA ILE A 42 -48.15 -20.32 -24.14
C ILE A 42 -47.90 -19.33 -23.01
N PHE A 43 -47.07 -18.33 -23.29
CA PHE A 43 -46.79 -17.23 -22.38
C PHE A 43 -47.58 -15.98 -22.77
N VAL A 44 -48.17 -15.32 -21.77
CA VAL A 44 -48.92 -14.06 -21.92
C VAL A 44 -47.97 -12.88 -21.72
N THR A 45 -47.69 -12.13 -22.78
CA THR A 45 -46.67 -11.07 -22.80
C THR A 45 -47.18 -9.72 -22.30
N GLU A 46 -48.50 -9.53 -22.21
CA GLU A 46 -49.16 -8.31 -21.71
C GLU A 46 -50.54 -8.64 -21.11
N ASP A 47 -51.13 -7.72 -20.34
CA ASP A 47 -52.48 -7.93 -19.78
C ASP A 47 -53.53 -8.03 -20.89
N ILE A 48 -54.18 -9.19 -21.01
CA ILE A 48 -55.24 -9.45 -21.99
C ILE A 48 -56.61 -9.43 -21.31
N ALA A 49 -57.46 -8.50 -21.74
CA ALA A 49 -58.82 -8.37 -21.20
C ALA A 49 -59.78 -9.49 -21.65
N ASP A 50 -59.55 -10.07 -22.82
CA ASP A 50 -60.43 -11.08 -23.44
C ASP A 50 -59.62 -12.02 -24.35
N LEU A 51 -59.31 -13.23 -23.87
CA LEU A 51 -58.58 -14.24 -24.62
C LEU A 51 -59.33 -14.75 -25.87
N SER A 52 -60.64 -14.52 -26.01
CA SER A 52 -61.39 -15.04 -27.16
C SER A 52 -61.02 -14.42 -28.51
N VAL A 53 -60.14 -13.42 -28.51
CA VAL A 53 -59.50 -12.90 -29.73
C VAL A 53 -58.28 -13.72 -30.16
N TYR A 54 -57.85 -14.70 -29.36
CA TYR A 54 -56.73 -15.60 -29.65
C TYR A 54 -57.21 -17.01 -29.96
N GLY A 55 -56.37 -17.76 -30.68
CA GLY A 55 -56.62 -19.16 -30.97
C GLY A 55 -55.38 -19.92 -31.43
N LEU A 56 -55.48 -21.24 -31.54
CA LEU A 56 -54.43 -22.15 -31.99
C LEU A 56 -54.88 -22.95 -33.20
N GLY A 57 -53.91 -23.31 -34.06
CA GLY A 57 -54.07 -24.31 -35.11
C GLY A 57 -52.82 -25.19 -35.19
N SER A 58 -52.97 -26.38 -35.74
CA SER A 58 -51.88 -27.27 -36.10
C SER A 58 -51.93 -27.58 -37.59
N ALA A 59 -50.79 -27.56 -38.27
CA ALA A 59 -50.69 -27.97 -39.67
C ALA A 59 -50.16 -29.41 -39.71
N ASN A 60 -51.07 -30.38 -39.67
CA ASN A 60 -50.67 -31.78 -39.51
C ASN A 60 -49.99 -32.34 -40.77
N ASN A 61 -48.78 -32.89 -40.64
CA ASN A 61 -48.00 -33.49 -41.74
C ASN A 61 -47.75 -32.54 -42.94
N GLY A 62 -47.76 -31.22 -42.71
CA GLY A 62 -47.56 -30.18 -43.73
C GLY A 62 -48.69 -30.03 -44.75
N GLY A 63 -48.52 -29.12 -45.71
CA GLY A 63 -49.52 -28.83 -46.77
C GLY A 63 -50.20 -27.46 -46.68
N GLY A 64 -49.81 -26.63 -45.70
CA GLY A 64 -50.33 -25.30 -45.42
C GLY A 64 -51.20 -25.28 -44.17
N SER A 65 -51.50 -24.08 -43.68
CA SER A 65 -52.36 -23.85 -42.51
C SER A 65 -53.77 -24.44 -42.70
N ASP A 66 -54.27 -25.15 -41.69
CA ASP A 66 -55.67 -25.56 -41.56
C ASP A 66 -56.55 -24.48 -40.90
N GLY A 67 -55.93 -23.35 -40.52
CA GLY A 67 -56.57 -22.21 -39.87
C GLY A 67 -56.66 -22.35 -38.36
N GLU A 68 -57.39 -21.43 -37.72
CA GLU A 68 -57.65 -21.46 -36.28
C GLU A 68 -58.62 -22.61 -35.94
N GLU A 69 -58.15 -23.61 -35.21
CA GLU A 69 -58.88 -24.83 -34.84
C GLU A 69 -59.40 -24.81 -33.40
N PHE A 70 -58.75 -24.02 -32.54
CA PHE A 70 -59.14 -23.76 -31.16
C PHE A 70 -59.19 -22.27 -30.91
N THR A 71 -60.32 -21.76 -30.40
CA THR A 71 -60.44 -20.38 -29.93
C THR A 71 -60.52 -20.40 -28.40
N PHE A 72 -59.75 -19.55 -27.73
CA PHE A 72 -59.79 -19.44 -26.27
C PHE A 72 -61.16 -18.90 -25.80
N PRO A 73 -61.60 -19.21 -24.56
CA PRO A 73 -62.83 -18.64 -24.03
C PRO A 73 -62.69 -17.15 -23.69
N ALA A 74 -63.81 -16.44 -23.61
CA ALA A 74 -63.82 -15.01 -23.26
C ALA A 74 -63.54 -14.79 -21.76
N VAL A 75 -62.27 -14.81 -21.39
CA VAL A 75 -61.73 -14.57 -20.04
C VAL A 75 -60.47 -13.71 -20.15
N SER A 76 -60.08 -13.04 -19.06
CA SER A 76 -58.84 -12.27 -19.02
C SER A 76 -57.64 -13.14 -18.63
N ALA A 77 -56.44 -12.74 -19.06
CA ALA A 77 -55.15 -13.25 -18.56
C ALA A 77 -54.23 -12.05 -18.24
N ALA A 78 -53.39 -12.20 -17.23
CA ALA A 78 -52.42 -11.18 -16.84
C ALA A 78 -51.08 -11.40 -17.56
N ALA A 79 -50.32 -10.32 -17.76
CA ALA A 79 -48.93 -10.43 -18.19
C ALA A 79 -48.16 -11.35 -17.23
N GLY A 80 -47.39 -12.30 -17.78
CA GLY A 80 -46.65 -13.29 -17.01
C GLY A 80 -47.38 -14.63 -16.81
N ASP A 81 -48.66 -14.74 -17.18
CA ASP A 81 -49.39 -16.00 -17.08
C ASP A 81 -48.85 -17.04 -18.10
N TYR A 82 -48.81 -18.31 -17.68
CA TYR A 82 -48.58 -19.46 -18.55
C TYR A 82 -49.88 -20.25 -18.73
N LEU A 83 -50.23 -20.50 -19.98
CA LEU A 83 -51.42 -21.23 -20.38
C LEU A 83 -51.03 -22.52 -21.10
N TYR A 84 -51.61 -23.62 -20.65
CA TYR A 84 -51.36 -24.95 -21.20
C TYR A 84 -52.57 -25.43 -22.01
N VAL A 85 -52.34 -25.76 -23.28
CA VAL A 85 -53.36 -26.37 -24.14
C VAL A 85 -52.90 -27.77 -24.54
N ALA A 86 -53.64 -28.79 -24.13
CA ALA A 86 -53.31 -30.19 -24.37
C ALA A 86 -54.37 -30.93 -25.19
N SER A 87 -54.00 -32.04 -25.81
CA SER A 87 -54.97 -32.93 -26.49
C SER A 87 -55.96 -33.59 -25.53
N GLU A 88 -55.54 -33.84 -24.29
CA GLU A 88 -56.34 -34.41 -23.22
C GLU A 88 -55.74 -34.10 -21.83
N GLU A 89 -56.54 -34.26 -20.78
CA GLU A 89 -56.16 -33.85 -19.41
C GLU A 89 -55.53 -34.99 -18.58
N THR A 90 -55.92 -36.25 -18.78
CA THR A 90 -55.56 -37.35 -17.88
C THR A 90 -54.08 -37.71 -17.97
N GLY A 91 -53.56 -37.91 -19.18
CA GLY A 91 -52.14 -38.16 -19.46
C GLY A 91 -51.28 -36.92 -19.21
N PHE A 92 -51.77 -35.73 -19.59
CA PHE A 92 -51.12 -34.46 -19.22
C PHE A 92 -50.93 -34.33 -17.71
N THR A 93 -51.99 -34.49 -16.93
CA THR A 93 -51.91 -34.39 -15.46
C THR A 93 -51.04 -35.48 -14.87
N ALA A 94 -51.07 -36.69 -15.43
CA ALA A 94 -50.22 -37.78 -14.97
C ALA A 94 -48.72 -37.50 -15.21
N PHE A 95 -48.38 -36.86 -16.34
CA PHE A 95 -47.00 -36.61 -16.72
C PHE A 95 -46.42 -35.35 -16.07
N PHE A 96 -47.18 -34.24 -16.05
CA PHE A 96 -46.70 -32.95 -15.53
C PHE A 96 -47.09 -32.66 -14.07
N GLY A 97 -48.03 -33.42 -13.50
CA GLY A 97 -48.46 -33.25 -12.11
C GLY A 97 -49.50 -32.15 -11.87
N PHE A 98 -49.94 -31.45 -12.92
CA PHE A 98 -51.01 -30.42 -12.88
C PHE A 98 -51.91 -30.55 -14.12
N ALA A 99 -53.13 -30.02 -14.05
CA ALA A 99 -54.09 -30.07 -15.17
C ALA A 99 -53.80 -28.95 -16.19
N PRO A 100 -53.98 -29.17 -17.50
CA PRO A 100 -53.86 -28.11 -18.49
C PRO A 100 -55.03 -27.13 -18.35
N ASP A 101 -54.84 -25.86 -18.70
CA ASP A 101 -55.89 -24.85 -18.65
C ASP A 101 -57.02 -25.17 -19.65
N TYR A 102 -56.65 -25.71 -20.81
CA TYR A 102 -57.57 -26.04 -21.88
C TYR A 102 -57.24 -27.39 -22.52
N THR A 103 -58.28 -28.05 -23.04
CA THR A 103 -58.11 -29.26 -23.87
C THR A 103 -58.70 -29.04 -25.25
N SER A 104 -57.98 -29.45 -26.29
CA SER A 104 -58.40 -29.32 -27.68
C SER A 104 -57.80 -30.40 -28.56
N SER A 105 -58.60 -30.96 -29.47
CA SER A 105 -58.10 -31.91 -30.46
C SER A 105 -57.08 -31.30 -31.43
N ALA A 106 -57.05 -29.97 -31.56
CA ALA A 106 -56.02 -29.25 -32.34
C ALA A 106 -54.60 -29.58 -31.87
N MET A 107 -54.42 -29.90 -30.58
CA MET A 107 -53.11 -30.27 -30.04
C MET A 107 -52.83 -31.78 -30.09
N SER A 108 -53.56 -32.55 -30.91
CA SER A 108 -53.31 -33.99 -31.13
C SER A 108 -52.13 -34.23 -32.10
N ILE A 109 -51.07 -33.44 -31.94
CA ILE A 109 -49.86 -33.48 -32.77
C ILE A 109 -49.06 -34.76 -32.56
N ASN A 110 -48.15 -35.09 -33.47
CA ASN A 110 -47.30 -36.30 -33.33
C ASN A 110 -45.79 -36.02 -33.44
N GLY A 111 -45.38 -34.84 -32.97
CA GLY A 111 -43.96 -34.49 -32.82
C GLY A 111 -43.27 -34.00 -34.09
N ASP A 112 -43.99 -33.90 -35.21
CA ASP A 112 -43.50 -33.40 -36.49
C ASP A 112 -44.49 -32.44 -37.18
N ASP A 113 -45.41 -31.87 -36.41
CA ASP A 113 -46.44 -30.93 -36.87
C ASP A 113 -46.12 -29.47 -36.49
N ALA A 114 -46.43 -28.53 -37.38
CA ALA A 114 -46.28 -27.11 -37.09
C ALA A 114 -47.47 -26.58 -36.26
N ILE A 115 -47.22 -25.60 -35.38
CA ILE A 115 -48.22 -24.95 -34.53
C ILE A 115 -48.32 -23.47 -34.85
N GLU A 116 -49.55 -22.98 -35.02
CA GLU A 116 -49.88 -21.59 -35.29
C GLU A 116 -50.65 -20.98 -34.11
N LEU A 117 -50.22 -19.81 -33.64
CA LEU A 117 -50.96 -18.98 -32.68
C LEU A 117 -51.56 -17.78 -33.41
N PHE A 118 -52.85 -17.55 -33.21
CA PHE A 118 -53.64 -16.52 -33.89
C PHE A 118 -54.03 -15.40 -32.94
N HIS A 119 -54.13 -14.17 -33.47
CA HIS A 119 -54.79 -13.03 -32.87
C HIS A 119 -55.71 -12.38 -33.91
N ASN A 120 -57.01 -12.27 -33.62
CA ASN A 120 -58.06 -11.82 -34.55
C ASN A 120 -58.02 -12.54 -35.92
N GLY A 121 -57.71 -13.85 -35.90
CA GLY A 121 -57.59 -14.68 -37.09
C GLY A 121 -56.34 -14.44 -37.95
N GLN A 122 -55.34 -13.72 -37.45
CA GLN A 122 -54.01 -13.58 -38.06
C GLN A 122 -52.97 -14.34 -37.26
N VAL A 123 -52.08 -15.09 -37.92
CA VAL A 123 -50.96 -15.76 -37.25
C VAL A 123 -50.03 -14.70 -36.67
N ILE A 124 -49.77 -14.80 -35.37
CA ILE A 124 -48.84 -13.96 -34.62
C ILE A 124 -47.60 -14.72 -34.18
N ASP A 125 -47.69 -16.05 -34.04
CA ASP A 125 -46.56 -16.89 -33.69
C ASP A 125 -46.63 -18.25 -34.37
N LEU A 126 -45.47 -18.80 -34.75
CA LEU A 126 -45.36 -20.02 -35.54
C LEU A 126 -44.18 -20.89 -35.07
N PHE A 127 -44.47 -22.15 -34.79
CA PHE A 127 -43.50 -23.22 -34.60
C PHE A 127 -43.61 -24.21 -35.77
N GLY A 128 -42.50 -24.59 -36.41
CA GLY A 128 -42.49 -25.47 -37.59
C GLY A 128 -42.83 -24.77 -38.92
N ASP A 129 -42.52 -25.41 -40.06
CA ASP A 129 -42.95 -24.94 -41.39
C ASP A 129 -44.27 -25.61 -41.79
N ILE A 130 -45.35 -24.83 -41.85
CA ILE A 130 -46.70 -25.30 -42.17
C ILE A 130 -46.81 -26.02 -43.53
N ASN A 131 -45.86 -25.83 -44.45
CA ASN A 131 -45.89 -26.46 -45.77
C ASN A 131 -45.10 -27.78 -45.84
N VAL A 132 -44.42 -28.16 -44.77
CA VAL A 132 -43.46 -29.27 -44.75
C VAL A 132 -43.86 -30.27 -43.67
N ASP A 133 -43.85 -31.54 -44.03
CA ASP A 133 -43.90 -32.65 -43.08
C ASP A 133 -42.59 -32.65 -42.25
N GLY A 134 -42.71 -32.46 -40.94
CA GLY A 134 -41.57 -32.30 -40.03
C GLY A 134 -40.71 -33.54 -39.86
N SER A 135 -41.18 -34.71 -40.29
CA SER A 135 -40.45 -35.98 -40.17
C SER A 135 -39.03 -35.88 -40.76
N GLY A 136 -38.01 -36.04 -39.90
CA GLY A 136 -36.59 -35.93 -40.25
C GLY A 136 -36.07 -34.50 -40.50
N GLN A 137 -36.86 -33.47 -40.20
CA GLN A 137 -36.41 -32.08 -40.17
C GLN A 137 -35.70 -31.75 -38.85
N PRO A 138 -34.96 -30.63 -38.78
CA PRO A 138 -34.30 -30.22 -37.54
C PRO A 138 -35.23 -29.94 -36.36
N TRP A 139 -36.54 -29.77 -36.62
CA TRP A 139 -37.58 -29.50 -35.62
C TRP A 139 -38.45 -30.72 -35.29
N ASP A 140 -38.04 -31.91 -35.78
CA ASP A 140 -38.62 -33.20 -35.42
C ASP A 140 -38.35 -33.51 -33.94
N HIS A 141 -39.44 -33.66 -33.18
CA HIS A 141 -39.47 -33.90 -31.75
C HIS A 141 -40.49 -35.00 -31.39
N VAL A 142 -40.65 -36.00 -32.26
CA VAL A 142 -41.43 -37.23 -31.98
C VAL A 142 -41.05 -37.80 -30.61
N ASP A 143 -42.05 -38.08 -29.76
CA ASP A 143 -41.85 -38.54 -28.38
C ASP A 143 -40.86 -37.63 -27.60
N GLY A 144 -40.91 -36.32 -27.86
CA GLY A 144 -39.99 -35.29 -27.39
C GLY A 144 -40.65 -33.91 -27.22
N TRP A 145 -39.83 -32.85 -27.23
CA TRP A 145 -40.28 -31.48 -27.10
C TRP A 145 -39.39 -30.48 -27.85
N ALA A 146 -39.97 -29.33 -28.14
CA ALA A 146 -39.26 -28.11 -28.53
C ALA A 146 -39.63 -26.97 -27.58
N ALA A 147 -38.67 -26.14 -27.23
CA ALA A 147 -38.88 -25.00 -26.34
C ALA A 147 -38.19 -23.75 -26.89
N ARG A 148 -38.85 -22.61 -26.79
CA ARG A 148 -38.33 -21.36 -27.35
C ARG A 148 -37.06 -20.94 -26.61
N ILE A 149 -36.04 -20.53 -27.36
CA ILE A 149 -34.81 -19.93 -26.84
C ILE A 149 -35.16 -18.54 -26.32
N SER A 150 -34.74 -18.23 -25.08
CA SER A 150 -35.21 -17.11 -24.25
C SER A 150 -34.86 -15.68 -24.73
N ARG A 151 -34.81 -15.41 -26.04
CA ARG A 151 -34.54 -14.07 -26.63
C ARG A 151 -35.37 -13.76 -27.88
N THR A 152 -36.34 -14.61 -28.24
CA THR A 152 -37.10 -14.47 -29.49
C THR A 152 -38.55 -14.20 -29.18
N GLY A 153 -39.09 -13.11 -29.72
CA GLY A 153 -40.51 -12.79 -29.58
C GLY A 153 -41.39 -13.68 -30.45
N PRO A 154 -42.72 -13.58 -30.32
CA PRO A 154 -43.63 -14.25 -31.24
C PRO A 154 -43.37 -13.80 -32.68
N SER A 155 -43.34 -14.76 -33.61
CA SER A 155 -43.05 -14.51 -35.01
C SER A 155 -43.99 -15.31 -35.89
N ALA A 156 -44.68 -14.64 -36.81
CA ALA A 156 -45.53 -15.29 -37.82
C ALA A 156 -44.72 -16.10 -38.86
N SER A 157 -43.39 -16.14 -38.74
CA SER A 157 -42.49 -16.99 -39.52
C SER A 157 -41.61 -17.83 -38.61
N PHE A 158 -41.44 -19.10 -38.97
CA PHE A 158 -40.62 -20.03 -38.20
C PHE A 158 -39.14 -19.85 -38.52
N ASP A 159 -38.33 -19.60 -37.49
CA ASP A 159 -36.87 -19.67 -37.53
C ASP A 159 -36.40 -20.79 -36.60
N LEU A 160 -35.55 -21.69 -37.11
CA LEU A 160 -34.95 -22.76 -36.31
C LEU A 160 -34.06 -22.22 -35.19
N GLY A 161 -33.46 -21.05 -35.36
CA GLY A 161 -32.61 -20.40 -34.37
C GLY A 161 -33.37 -19.92 -33.13
N ASP A 162 -34.70 -19.92 -33.17
CA ASP A 162 -35.55 -19.46 -32.08
C ASP A 162 -35.90 -20.58 -31.08
N TRP A 163 -35.47 -21.82 -31.31
CA TRP A 163 -35.94 -23.00 -30.58
C TRP A 163 -34.82 -23.97 -30.17
N LEU A 164 -34.95 -24.51 -28.96
CA LEU A 164 -34.27 -25.69 -28.45
C LEU A 164 -35.11 -26.91 -28.76
N PHE A 165 -34.44 -28.03 -29.06
CA PHE A 165 -35.10 -29.29 -29.38
C PHE A 165 -34.52 -30.39 -28.50
N SER A 166 -35.38 -31.23 -27.95
CA SER A 166 -34.94 -32.44 -27.25
C SER A 166 -34.38 -33.49 -28.21
N GLY A 167 -34.75 -33.41 -29.49
CA GLY A 167 -34.64 -34.50 -30.45
C GLY A 167 -35.72 -35.56 -30.25
N ILE A 168 -35.74 -36.55 -31.14
CA ILE A 168 -36.68 -37.67 -31.12
C ILE A 168 -36.42 -38.61 -29.94
N ASP A 169 -37.47 -39.27 -29.45
CA ASP A 169 -37.46 -40.29 -28.39
C ASP A 169 -36.93 -39.75 -27.04
N ALA A 170 -36.97 -38.44 -26.81
CA ALA A 170 -36.38 -37.83 -25.61
C ALA A 170 -37.19 -38.10 -24.33
N LEU A 171 -38.50 -38.29 -24.45
CA LEU A 171 -39.41 -38.64 -23.37
C LEU A 171 -39.66 -40.14 -23.28
N ASP A 172 -38.94 -40.94 -24.07
CA ASP A 172 -39.15 -42.37 -24.18
C ASP A 172 -38.80 -43.08 -22.86
N ASN A 173 -39.74 -43.90 -22.36
CA ASN A 173 -39.69 -44.54 -21.04
C ASN A 173 -39.80 -43.58 -19.82
N ALA A 174 -40.09 -42.29 -20.03
CA ALA A 174 -40.41 -41.38 -18.93
C ALA A 174 -41.84 -41.61 -18.43
N ALA A 175 -42.02 -41.69 -17.11
CA ALA A 175 -43.33 -41.82 -16.48
C ALA A 175 -43.92 -40.46 -16.06
N ASP A 176 -43.06 -39.47 -15.85
CA ASP A 176 -43.38 -38.09 -15.50
C ASP A 176 -42.25 -37.17 -16.00
N ASN A 177 -42.55 -35.87 -16.09
CA ASN A 177 -41.63 -34.86 -16.62
C ASN A 177 -40.41 -34.67 -15.71
N LEU A 178 -40.60 -34.69 -14.39
CA LEU A 178 -39.54 -34.42 -13.40
C LEU A 178 -38.42 -35.46 -13.43
N THR A 179 -38.74 -36.71 -13.76
CA THR A 179 -37.78 -37.82 -13.82
C THR A 179 -37.33 -38.19 -15.23
N ALA A 180 -37.80 -37.47 -16.26
CA ALA A 180 -37.36 -37.65 -17.62
C ALA A 180 -35.86 -37.33 -17.76
N ALA A 181 -35.17 -38.06 -18.64
CA ALA A 181 -33.75 -37.81 -18.91
C ALA A 181 -33.52 -36.41 -19.51
N THR A 182 -34.50 -35.93 -20.27
CA THR A 182 -34.54 -34.60 -20.87
C THR A 182 -35.92 -33.99 -20.59
N PRO A 183 -36.14 -33.38 -19.42
CA PRO A 183 -37.45 -32.85 -19.03
C PRO A 183 -37.89 -31.71 -19.97
N VAL A 184 -39.19 -31.62 -20.24
CA VAL A 184 -39.79 -30.46 -20.92
C VAL A 184 -39.60 -29.24 -20.00
N PRO A 185 -38.99 -28.15 -20.46
CA PRO A 185 -38.77 -26.95 -19.65
C PRO A 185 -40.07 -26.14 -19.58
N LEU A 186 -40.94 -26.46 -18.63
CA LEU A 186 -42.19 -25.72 -18.37
C LEU A 186 -42.01 -24.69 -17.25
N SER A 187 -42.60 -23.51 -17.41
CA SER A 187 -42.40 -22.36 -16.52
C SER A 187 -43.55 -22.08 -15.53
N GLY A 188 -44.49 -23.01 -15.35
CA GLY A 188 -45.67 -22.85 -14.48
C GLY A 188 -45.93 -23.95 -13.42
N SER A 189 -45.12 -25.01 -13.34
CA SER A 189 -45.36 -26.13 -12.41
C SER A 189 -44.61 -25.99 -11.09
N THR A 190 -45.27 -25.53 -10.04
CA THR A 190 -44.68 -25.44 -8.69
C THR A 190 -44.38 -26.83 -8.12
N GLY A 191 -43.09 -27.13 -7.90
CA GLY A 191 -42.66 -28.32 -7.17
C GLY A 191 -41.15 -28.60 -7.16
N ASP A 192 -40.33 -27.61 -6.76
CA ASP A 192 -38.92 -27.71 -6.32
C ASP A 192 -37.93 -28.53 -7.19
N GLY A 193 -37.06 -27.81 -7.92
CA GLY A 193 -35.72 -28.26 -8.30
C GLY A 193 -35.41 -28.38 -9.80
N GLY A 194 -35.31 -27.25 -10.51
CA GLY A 194 -34.76 -27.17 -11.87
C GLY A 194 -34.81 -25.75 -12.42
N SER A 195 -33.64 -25.17 -12.70
CA SER A 195 -33.38 -23.77 -13.06
C SER A 195 -34.00 -23.33 -14.40
N GLY A 196 -35.24 -22.86 -14.36
CA GLY A 196 -35.93 -22.27 -15.51
C GLY A 196 -36.98 -21.25 -15.09
N GLU A 197 -36.59 -20.29 -14.25
CA GLU A 197 -37.37 -19.05 -14.09
C GLU A 197 -37.42 -18.33 -15.45
N PRO A 198 -38.58 -17.82 -15.90
CA PRO A 198 -38.62 -16.88 -17.01
C PRO A 198 -37.77 -15.65 -16.70
N LEU A 199 -37.17 -15.08 -17.75
CA LEU A 199 -36.36 -13.87 -17.62
C LEU A 199 -37.20 -12.75 -16.97
N PRO A 200 -36.62 -11.96 -16.06
CA PRO A 200 -37.17 -10.65 -15.72
C PRO A 200 -37.30 -9.84 -17.01
N HIS A 201 -38.50 -9.39 -17.35
CA HIS A 201 -38.76 -8.56 -18.54
C HIS A 201 -38.69 -7.05 -18.25
N GLU A 202 -38.50 -6.66 -16.99
CA GLU A 202 -38.41 -5.26 -16.59
C GLU A 202 -36.94 -4.85 -16.52
N LEU A 203 -36.62 -3.76 -17.24
CA LEU A 203 -35.35 -3.07 -17.12
C LEU A 203 -35.24 -2.52 -15.71
N GLN A 204 -34.19 -2.93 -15.01
CA GLN A 204 -33.93 -2.53 -13.64
C GLN A 204 -32.88 -1.42 -13.65
N LEU A 205 -33.23 -0.29 -13.05
CA LEU A 205 -32.27 0.77 -12.74
C LEU A 205 -31.23 0.25 -11.72
N ILE A 206 -29.96 0.60 -11.94
CA ILE A 206 -28.83 0.32 -11.07
C ILE A 206 -29.07 0.88 -9.67
N SER A 207 -29.58 2.11 -9.54
CA SER A 207 -30.01 2.69 -8.26
C SER A 207 -30.90 1.77 -7.42
N ALA A 208 -31.80 1.02 -8.05
CA ALA A 208 -32.66 0.07 -7.37
C ALA A 208 -32.00 -1.29 -7.08
N ILE A 209 -30.97 -1.68 -7.84
CA ILE A 209 -30.09 -2.82 -7.53
C ILE A 209 -29.21 -2.49 -6.33
N GLN A 210 -28.59 -1.31 -6.31
CA GLN A 210 -27.77 -0.84 -5.20
C GLN A 210 -28.62 -0.62 -3.95
N GLY A 211 -29.74 0.08 -4.12
CA GLY A 211 -30.64 0.48 -3.06
C GLY A 211 -30.13 1.71 -2.30
N THR A 212 -30.80 1.99 -1.19
CA THR A 212 -30.45 3.04 -0.23
C THR A 212 -30.31 2.41 1.15
N PRO A 213 -29.79 3.13 2.17
CA PRO A 213 -29.76 2.63 3.55
C PRO A 213 -31.15 2.22 4.11
N ALA A 214 -32.25 2.64 3.49
CA ALA A 214 -33.61 2.25 3.87
C ALA A 214 -34.08 0.93 3.22
N THR A 215 -33.50 0.54 2.09
CA THR A 215 -33.89 -0.67 1.33
C THR A 215 -32.84 -1.77 1.40
N GLN A 216 -31.58 -1.42 1.64
CA GLN A 216 -30.51 -2.39 1.84
C GLN A 216 -30.83 -3.35 3.00
N GLY A 217 -30.43 -4.61 2.81
CA GLY A 217 -30.60 -5.69 3.77
C GLY A 217 -29.39 -5.84 4.69
N SER A 218 -29.41 -6.91 5.48
CA SER A 218 -28.23 -7.34 6.22
C SER A 218 -27.97 -8.82 6.03
N ASN A 219 -26.72 -9.23 5.90
CA ASN A 219 -26.37 -10.65 5.82
C ASN A 219 -26.01 -11.24 7.19
N GLN A 220 -25.74 -12.54 7.21
CA GLN A 220 -25.39 -13.26 8.44
C GLN A 220 -24.04 -12.83 9.06
N PHE A 221 -23.22 -12.10 8.31
CA PHE A 221 -21.94 -11.56 8.77
C PHE A 221 -22.08 -10.16 9.38
N GLY A 222 -23.29 -9.58 9.35
CA GLY A 222 -23.60 -8.29 9.97
C GLY A 222 -23.32 -7.08 9.07
N GLU A 223 -23.04 -7.30 7.79
CA GLU A 223 -22.98 -6.24 6.78
C GLU A 223 -24.37 -5.63 6.60
N THR A 224 -24.46 -4.31 6.46
CA THR A 224 -25.73 -3.55 6.40
C THR A 224 -26.03 -2.97 5.02
N ASP A 225 -25.13 -3.18 4.08
CA ASP A 225 -25.13 -2.57 2.75
C ASP A 225 -25.33 -3.69 1.72
N VAL A 226 -26.36 -4.51 1.95
CA VAL A 226 -26.70 -5.65 1.08
C VAL A 226 -27.76 -5.24 0.09
N SER A 227 -27.51 -5.44 -1.21
CA SER A 227 -28.49 -5.16 -2.26
C SER A 227 -29.90 -5.69 -1.92
N PRO A 228 -30.97 -4.89 -2.10
CA PRO A 228 -32.35 -5.36 -1.94
C PRO A 228 -32.75 -6.42 -2.97
N LEU A 229 -31.99 -6.56 -4.06
CA LEU A 229 -32.25 -7.48 -5.16
C LEU A 229 -31.27 -8.66 -5.19
N ILE A 230 -30.53 -8.92 -4.10
CA ILE A 230 -29.61 -10.06 -4.03
C ILE A 230 -30.26 -11.38 -4.48
N ASP A 231 -29.50 -12.18 -5.23
CA ASP A 231 -29.91 -13.46 -5.84
C ASP A 231 -31.04 -13.35 -6.88
N ARG A 232 -31.49 -12.13 -7.23
CA ARG A 232 -32.48 -11.91 -8.29
C ARG A 232 -31.77 -11.75 -9.63
N GLN A 233 -32.34 -12.36 -10.65
CA GLN A 233 -31.99 -12.06 -12.03
C GLN A 233 -32.56 -10.68 -12.41
N VAL A 234 -31.80 -9.89 -13.18
CA VAL A 234 -32.17 -8.55 -13.64
C VAL A 234 -31.64 -8.27 -15.04
N ILE A 235 -32.28 -7.34 -15.75
CA ILE A 235 -31.74 -6.74 -16.99
C ILE A 235 -31.38 -5.29 -16.67
N VAL A 236 -30.16 -4.88 -17.00
CA VAL A 236 -29.68 -3.50 -16.86
C VAL A 236 -29.30 -2.97 -18.24
N GLU A 237 -29.67 -1.73 -18.55
CA GLU A 237 -29.04 -0.95 -19.62
C GLU A 237 -28.30 0.22 -19.01
N ALA A 238 -27.02 0.37 -19.34
CA ALA A 238 -26.16 1.42 -18.78
C ALA A 238 -24.91 1.57 -19.64
N ILE A 239 -24.06 2.54 -19.30
CA ILE A 239 -22.84 2.86 -20.03
C ILE A 239 -21.62 2.32 -19.31
N VAL A 240 -20.73 1.67 -20.06
CA VAL A 240 -19.44 1.20 -19.56
C VAL A 240 -18.56 2.40 -19.22
N THR A 241 -18.19 2.54 -17.94
CA THR A 241 -17.34 3.63 -17.44
C THR A 241 -15.88 3.19 -17.27
N GLY A 242 -15.64 1.90 -17.08
CA GLY A 242 -14.32 1.30 -17.02
C GLY A 242 -14.34 -0.13 -17.51
N ASP A 243 -13.41 -0.45 -18.38
CA ASP A 243 -13.20 -1.80 -18.91
C ASP A 243 -11.98 -2.40 -18.23
N PHE A 244 -12.19 -3.56 -17.61
CA PHE A 244 -11.20 -4.33 -16.85
C PHE A 244 -11.35 -5.82 -17.19
N GLN A 245 -11.85 -6.14 -18.39
CA GLN A 245 -12.03 -7.52 -18.83
C GLN A 245 -10.69 -8.19 -19.07
N ASP A 246 -10.59 -9.48 -18.77
CA ASP A 246 -9.34 -10.20 -18.95
C ASP A 246 -9.09 -10.55 -20.43
N GLY A 247 -7.89 -10.27 -20.93
CA GLY A 247 -7.47 -10.70 -22.27
C GLY A 247 -8.01 -9.86 -23.42
N ASP A 248 -8.43 -8.64 -23.11
CA ASP A 248 -8.78 -7.57 -24.05
C ASP A 248 -7.51 -6.88 -24.62
N ALA A 249 -7.64 -5.67 -25.13
CA ALA A 249 -6.51 -4.88 -25.63
C ALA A 249 -5.73 -4.15 -24.52
N ASP A 250 -6.23 -4.11 -23.29
CA ASP A 250 -5.73 -3.35 -22.15
C ASP A 250 -5.12 -4.27 -21.08
N ASP A 251 -3.85 -4.62 -21.27
CA ASP A 251 -3.14 -5.50 -20.32
C ASP A 251 -2.72 -4.78 -19.02
N ALA A 252 -3.01 -3.49 -18.87
CA ALA A 252 -2.70 -2.72 -17.67
C ALA A 252 -3.81 -2.76 -16.62
N ARG A 253 -5.03 -3.22 -16.97
CA ARG A 253 -6.24 -3.19 -16.12
C ARG A 253 -7.07 -4.46 -16.31
N ASN A 254 -7.18 -5.29 -15.28
CA ASN A 254 -7.73 -6.65 -15.37
C ASN A 254 -8.33 -7.07 -14.01
N LEU A 255 -9.66 -6.96 -13.90
CA LEU A 255 -10.47 -7.35 -12.74
C LEU A 255 -11.50 -8.43 -13.09
N SER A 256 -11.36 -9.07 -14.26
CA SER A 256 -12.32 -10.03 -14.80
C SER A 256 -13.73 -9.45 -14.93
N GLY A 257 -13.87 -8.26 -15.50
CA GLY A 257 -15.19 -7.64 -15.69
C GLY A 257 -15.14 -6.17 -16.11
N PHE A 258 -16.26 -5.48 -16.05
CA PHE A 258 -16.34 -4.06 -16.39
C PHE A 258 -17.34 -3.32 -15.49
N PHE A 259 -17.18 -2.01 -15.35
CA PHE A 259 -18.09 -1.16 -14.59
C PHE A 259 -19.08 -0.46 -15.51
N LEU A 260 -20.33 -0.42 -15.04
CA LEU A 260 -21.45 0.30 -15.65
C LEU A 260 -21.85 1.48 -14.79
N GLN A 261 -22.33 2.54 -15.43
CA GLN A 261 -23.06 3.61 -14.77
C GLN A 261 -24.26 4.05 -15.63
N GLU A 262 -25.38 4.36 -14.99
CA GLU A 262 -26.56 4.88 -15.69
C GLU A 262 -26.26 6.17 -16.46
N GLU A 263 -27.01 6.39 -17.55
CA GLU A 263 -27.06 7.70 -18.18
C GLU A 263 -27.70 8.73 -17.24
N ALA A 264 -27.26 9.98 -17.30
CA ALA A 264 -27.80 11.09 -16.52
C ALA A 264 -29.32 11.34 -16.72
N ALA A 265 -29.94 10.70 -17.72
CA ALA A 265 -31.37 10.74 -17.96
C ALA A 265 -32.17 9.75 -17.10
N ASP A 266 -31.52 8.66 -16.66
CA ASP A 266 -32.13 7.54 -15.95
C ASP A 266 -31.79 7.53 -14.45
N GLU A 267 -30.77 8.30 -14.02
CA GLU A 267 -30.44 8.52 -12.60
C GLU A 267 -31.67 8.89 -11.76
N ASP A 268 -31.79 8.31 -10.57
CA ASP A 268 -32.93 8.54 -9.67
C ASP A 268 -32.87 9.88 -8.93
N GLY A 269 -31.68 10.50 -8.91
CA GLY A 269 -31.37 11.77 -8.26
C GLY A 269 -31.33 11.71 -6.72
N ASP A 270 -31.30 10.53 -6.12
CA ASP A 270 -31.14 10.31 -4.69
C ASP A 270 -29.64 10.19 -4.34
N PRO A 271 -29.08 11.13 -3.55
CA PRO A 271 -27.65 11.09 -3.16
C PRO A 271 -27.30 9.94 -2.20
N ALA A 272 -28.26 9.08 -1.84
CA ALA A 272 -28.07 7.92 -0.97
C ALA A 272 -28.06 6.57 -1.72
N SER A 273 -28.25 6.56 -3.04
CA SER A 273 -28.10 5.40 -3.93
C SER A 273 -26.93 5.62 -4.88
N SER A 274 -26.32 4.52 -5.31
CA SER A 274 -25.30 4.52 -6.36
C SER A 274 -25.93 4.18 -7.71
N GLU A 275 -25.44 4.83 -8.76
CA GLU A 275 -25.79 4.53 -10.16
C GLU A 275 -24.76 3.63 -10.85
N GLY A 276 -23.77 3.15 -10.09
CA GLY A 276 -22.67 2.31 -10.56
C GLY A 276 -22.88 0.83 -10.27
N LEU A 277 -22.37 -0.05 -11.14
CA LEU A 277 -22.47 -1.51 -10.96
C LEU A 277 -21.31 -2.22 -11.64
N PHE A 278 -20.69 -3.19 -10.94
CA PHE A 278 -19.71 -4.07 -11.58
C PHE A 278 -20.38 -5.27 -12.26
N VAL A 279 -19.90 -5.66 -13.43
CA VAL A 279 -20.33 -6.85 -14.16
C VAL A 279 -19.17 -7.83 -14.23
N TYR A 280 -19.30 -8.97 -13.55
CA TYR A 280 -18.28 -10.01 -13.56
C TYR A 280 -18.32 -10.80 -14.87
N ASP A 281 -17.16 -10.89 -15.53
CA ASP A 281 -16.94 -11.67 -16.74
C ASP A 281 -16.28 -13.01 -16.41
N ASP A 282 -17.03 -14.09 -16.62
CA ASP A 282 -16.58 -15.47 -16.47
C ASP A 282 -16.27 -16.15 -17.83
N GLY A 283 -16.13 -15.36 -18.89
CA GLY A 283 -15.79 -15.79 -20.24
C GLY A 283 -16.98 -15.85 -21.19
N PHE A 284 -17.96 -14.93 -21.07
CA PHE A 284 -19.09 -14.87 -22.01
C PHE A 284 -18.66 -14.36 -23.41
N GLY A 285 -17.46 -13.80 -23.53
CA GLY A 285 -16.77 -13.58 -24.81
C GLY A 285 -17.19 -12.33 -25.60
N VAL A 286 -17.92 -11.41 -24.98
CA VAL A 286 -18.23 -10.08 -25.52
C VAL A 286 -17.22 -9.10 -24.94
N ASP A 287 -16.48 -8.42 -25.82
CA ASP A 287 -15.51 -7.37 -25.48
C ASP A 287 -16.23 -6.02 -25.53
N VAL A 288 -16.19 -5.25 -24.43
CA VAL A 288 -16.78 -3.90 -24.36
C VAL A 288 -15.70 -2.83 -24.46
N ASN A 289 -16.08 -1.56 -24.53
CA ASN A 289 -15.17 -0.43 -24.43
C ASN A 289 -15.80 0.65 -23.56
N PRO A 290 -15.03 1.47 -22.82
CA PRO A 290 -15.63 2.55 -22.06
C PRO A 290 -16.32 3.57 -22.99
N GLY A 291 -17.59 3.86 -22.70
CA GLY A 291 -18.52 4.59 -23.57
C GLY A 291 -19.48 3.70 -24.35
N ASP A 292 -19.34 2.38 -24.31
CA ASP A 292 -20.37 1.49 -24.86
C ASP A 292 -21.60 1.51 -23.96
N ARG A 293 -22.77 1.70 -24.57
CA ARG A 293 -24.04 1.44 -23.89
C ARG A 293 -24.41 -0.01 -24.12
N VAL A 294 -24.54 -0.76 -23.03
CA VAL A 294 -24.79 -2.20 -23.08
C VAL A 294 -26.09 -2.56 -22.40
N ARG A 295 -26.70 -3.65 -22.84
CA ARG A 295 -27.73 -4.38 -22.11
C ARG A 295 -27.12 -5.63 -21.51
N VAL A 296 -27.17 -5.76 -20.19
CA VAL A 296 -26.63 -6.91 -19.45
C VAL A 296 -27.76 -7.67 -18.79
N TYR A 297 -27.75 -9.00 -18.96
CA TYR A 297 -28.63 -9.90 -18.24
C TYR A 297 -27.81 -10.80 -17.32
N GLY A 298 -28.04 -10.68 -16.02
CA GLY A 298 -27.29 -11.40 -14.99
C GLY A 298 -28.03 -11.48 -13.67
N THR A 299 -27.40 -12.14 -12.69
CA THR A 299 -27.92 -12.27 -11.33
C THR A 299 -27.22 -11.29 -10.41
N VAL A 300 -27.98 -10.52 -9.64
CA VAL A 300 -27.43 -9.63 -8.62
C VAL A 300 -26.79 -10.46 -7.52
N SER A 301 -25.55 -10.10 -7.19
CA SER A 301 -24.72 -10.79 -6.21
C SER A 301 -23.85 -9.79 -5.47
N GLN A 302 -23.09 -10.30 -4.49
CA GLN A 302 -22.05 -9.51 -3.83
C GLN A 302 -20.72 -10.27 -3.81
N TYR A 303 -19.63 -9.52 -3.88
CA TYR A 303 -18.28 -10.05 -3.76
C TYR A 303 -17.40 -9.11 -2.96
N PHE A 304 -16.97 -9.57 -1.78
CA PHE A 304 -16.23 -8.78 -0.79
C PHE A 304 -16.95 -7.53 -0.25
N GLY A 305 -18.26 -7.47 -0.41
CA GLY A 305 -19.10 -6.32 -0.01
C GLY A 305 -19.66 -5.60 -1.23
N GLU A 306 -18.92 -5.55 -2.34
CA GLU A 306 -19.38 -4.84 -3.55
C GLU A 306 -20.54 -5.56 -4.24
N THR A 307 -21.57 -4.79 -4.58
CA THR A 307 -22.72 -5.21 -5.38
C THR A 307 -22.32 -5.34 -6.85
N GLN A 308 -22.61 -6.49 -7.44
CA GLN A 308 -22.24 -6.79 -8.82
C GLN A 308 -23.23 -7.74 -9.50
N LEU A 309 -23.25 -7.74 -10.84
CA LEU A 309 -23.88 -8.81 -11.62
C LEU A 309 -22.90 -9.98 -11.78
N ASN A 310 -23.36 -11.19 -11.46
CA ASN A 310 -22.67 -12.44 -11.75
C ASN A 310 -23.55 -13.36 -12.62
N THR A 311 -23.03 -14.52 -13.01
CA THR A 311 -23.77 -15.51 -13.82
C THR A 311 -24.40 -14.81 -15.04
N VAL A 312 -23.57 -14.03 -15.74
CA VAL A 312 -24.01 -13.18 -16.84
C VAL A 312 -24.37 -14.08 -18.02
N VAL A 313 -25.61 -14.00 -18.45
CA VAL A 313 -26.15 -14.84 -19.53
C VAL A 313 -26.03 -14.12 -20.87
N ALA A 314 -26.10 -12.78 -20.87
CA ALA A 314 -26.04 -11.96 -22.08
C ALA A 314 -25.38 -10.61 -21.82
N VAL A 315 -24.58 -10.16 -22.78
CA VAL A 315 -24.18 -8.77 -22.94
C VAL A 315 -24.44 -8.38 -24.40
N GLU A 316 -25.15 -7.29 -24.63
CA GLU A 316 -25.42 -6.72 -25.96
C GLU A 316 -24.95 -5.27 -26.01
N VAL A 317 -24.04 -4.93 -26.93
CA VAL A 317 -23.64 -3.54 -27.18
C VAL A 317 -24.69 -2.86 -28.05
N LEU A 318 -25.43 -1.92 -27.48
CA LEU A 318 -26.53 -1.20 -28.12
C LEU A 318 -26.06 0.05 -28.88
N ALA A 319 -25.05 0.74 -28.33
CA ALA A 319 -24.43 1.94 -28.90
C ALA A 319 -22.99 2.09 -28.39
N THR A 320 -22.16 2.86 -29.10
CA THR A 320 -20.76 3.13 -28.74
C THR A 320 -20.54 4.64 -28.60
N ASP A 321 -19.43 5.06 -27.99
CA ASP A 321 -19.07 6.48 -27.83
C ASP A 321 -20.09 7.33 -27.04
N GLN A 322 -20.70 6.78 -26.00
CA GLN A 322 -21.76 7.42 -25.19
C GLN A 322 -21.27 7.95 -23.83
N LEU A 323 -19.98 7.89 -23.50
CA LEU A 323 -19.46 8.27 -22.18
C LEU A 323 -19.82 9.70 -21.74
N ASP A 324 -20.13 10.61 -22.68
CA ASP A 324 -20.59 11.97 -22.39
C ASP A 324 -22.01 12.06 -21.81
N GLN A 325 -22.75 10.95 -21.78
CA GLN A 325 -24.07 10.84 -21.16
C GLN A 325 -24.01 10.43 -19.68
N VAL A 326 -22.84 10.00 -19.19
CA VAL A 326 -22.63 9.69 -17.78
C VAL A 326 -22.22 10.95 -17.02
N ALA A 327 -22.86 11.23 -15.88
CA ALA A 327 -22.39 12.28 -14.99
C ALA A 327 -21.25 11.77 -14.10
N VAL A 328 -20.08 12.43 -14.16
CA VAL A 328 -18.98 12.14 -13.22
C VAL A 328 -19.39 12.63 -11.84
N ALA A 329 -19.55 11.71 -10.88
CA ALA A 329 -19.99 12.04 -9.54
C ALA A 329 -18.89 12.74 -8.72
N ASP A 330 -19.30 13.65 -7.85
CA ASP A 330 -18.43 14.51 -7.08
C ASP A 330 -18.32 14.05 -5.63
N ILE A 331 -17.14 13.57 -5.23
CA ILE A 331 -16.85 13.21 -3.83
C ILE A 331 -16.13 14.36 -3.15
N SER A 332 -16.49 14.65 -1.89
CA SER A 332 -15.76 15.60 -1.04
C SER A 332 -15.15 14.87 0.15
N LEU A 333 -13.85 15.06 0.35
CA LEU A 333 -13.13 14.60 1.53
C LEU A 333 -12.75 15.81 2.42
N PRO A 334 -12.85 15.73 3.76
CA PRO A 334 -13.33 14.59 4.53
C PRO A 334 -14.81 14.25 4.30
N ALA A 335 -15.13 12.97 4.22
CA ALA A 335 -16.48 12.44 4.13
C ALA A 335 -17.28 12.76 5.40
N ALA A 336 -18.61 12.82 5.28
CA ALA A 336 -19.49 13.15 6.39
C ALA A 336 -19.57 12.03 7.46
N ALA A 337 -19.29 10.80 7.05
CA ALA A 337 -19.28 9.60 7.89
C ALA A 337 -18.05 8.73 7.58
N VAL A 338 -17.79 7.79 8.48
CA VAL A 338 -16.75 6.77 8.33
C VAL A 338 -17.35 5.39 8.47
N SER A 339 -16.85 4.44 7.67
CA SER A 339 -17.10 3.02 7.84
C SER A 339 -15.81 2.30 8.24
N ARG A 340 -15.85 0.96 8.33
CA ARG A 340 -14.65 0.15 8.59
C ARG A 340 -14.28 -0.68 7.37
N ALA A 341 -13.01 -0.63 6.99
CA ALA A 341 -12.43 -1.54 6.01
C ALA A 341 -12.35 -2.97 6.58
N GLN A 342 -12.04 -3.95 5.73
CA GLN A 342 -11.94 -5.36 6.13
C GLN A 342 -10.92 -5.62 7.26
N ASN A 343 -9.85 -4.84 7.32
CA ASN A 343 -8.83 -4.94 8.38
C ASN A 343 -9.22 -4.22 9.69
N GLY A 344 -10.41 -3.62 9.77
CA GLY A 344 -10.93 -2.90 10.93
C GLY A 344 -10.53 -1.41 11.01
N SER A 345 -9.68 -0.93 10.10
CA SER A 345 -9.31 0.50 10.03
C SER A 345 -10.51 1.37 9.59
N TYR A 346 -10.52 2.62 10.04
CA TYR A 346 -11.52 3.59 9.58
C TYR A 346 -11.21 4.03 8.16
N GLN A 347 -12.26 4.18 7.35
CA GLN A 347 -12.23 4.65 5.96
C GLN A 347 -13.40 5.61 5.74
N PRO A 348 -13.43 6.41 4.65
CA PRO A 348 -14.59 7.25 4.38
C PRO A 348 -15.79 6.36 4.07
N ASP A 349 -16.98 6.78 4.47
CA ASP A 349 -18.21 6.09 4.06
C ASP A 349 -18.60 6.59 2.66
N LEU A 350 -18.40 5.75 1.65
CA LEU A 350 -18.57 6.08 0.22
C LEU A 350 -19.54 5.15 -0.51
N GLU A 351 -20.38 4.42 0.23
CA GLU A 351 -21.33 3.44 -0.31
C GLU A 351 -22.23 4.01 -1.42
N ALA A 352 -22.70 5.25 -1.26
CA ALA A 352 -23.56 5.94 -2.22
C ALA A 352 -22.89 6.22 -3.59
N TRP A 353 -21.61 5.88 -3.76
CA TRP A 353 -20.88 6.02 -5.02
C TRP A 353 -20.26 4.70 -5.51
N GLU A 354 -20.59 3.56 -4.90
CA GLU A 354 -20.03 2.26 -5.25
C GLU A 354 -20.21 1.94 -6.75
N GLY A 355 -19.12 1.66 -7.46
CA GLY A 355 -19.10 1.35 -8.89
C GLY A 355 -19.22 2.55 -9.83
N MET A 356 -19.37 3.78 -9.32
CA MET A 356 -19.53 4.97 -10.16
C MET A 356 -18.19 5.52 -10.66
N LEU A 357 -18.22 6.18 -11.81
CA LEU A 357 -17.16 7.09 -12.24
C LEU A 357 -17.21 8.36 -11.38
N VAL A 358 -16.19 8.55 -10.55
CA VAL A 358 -16.12 9.64 -9.59
C VAL A 358 -14.92 10.55 -9.84
N ARG A 359 -15.05 11.78 -9.34
CA ARG A 359 -13.98 12.74 -9.17
C ARG A 359 -13.96 13.19 -7.73
N ILE A 360 -12.81 13.05 -7.07
CA ILE A 360 -12.63 13.58 -5.72
C ILE A 360 -12.26 15.05 -5.83
N ASN A 361 -12.97 15.93 -5.13
CA ASN A 361 -12.76 17.37 -5.25
C ASN A 361 -11.51 17.85 -4.52
N GLY A 362 -10.71 18.67 -5.20
CA GLY A 362 -9.53 19.31 -4.65
C GLY A 362 -8.25 18.48 -4.83
N ASP A 363 -7.15 18.99 -4.31
CA ASP A 363 -5.86 18.32 -4.41
C ASP A 363 -5.74 17.29 -3.29
N LEU A 364 -5.38 16.05 -3.64
CA LEU A 364 -5.02 15.01 -2.67
C LEU A 364 -3.51 14.85 -2.63
N THR A 365 -2.98 14.62 -1.43
CA THR A 365 -1.56 14.41 -1.18
C THR A 365 -1.26 12.91 -1.10
N VAL A 366 -0.18 12.44 -1.75
CA VAL A 366 0.35 11.09 -1.58
C VAL A 366 0.88 10.96 -0.16
N THR A 367 0.36 10.00 0.60
CA THR A 367 0.73 9.85 2.01
C THR A 367 1.38 8.51 2.32
N GLU A 368 1.15 7.48 1.51
CA GLU A 368 1.72 6.13 1.67
C GLU A 368 1.98 5.49 0.30
N GLN A 369 3.10 4.77 0.19
CA GLN A 369 3.52 4.03 -1.00
C GLN A 369 4.05 2.61 -0.69
N TYR A 370 3.91 2.12 0.55
CA TYR A 370 4.40 0.80 0.99
C TYR A 370 3.91 -0.40 0.15
N GLN A 371 2.76 -0.27 -0.53
CA GLN A 371 2.20 -1.33 -1.36
C GLN A 371 2.32 -1.03 -2.86
N LEU A 372 3.08 0.01 -3.24
CA LEU A 372 3.19 0.46 -4.62
C LEU A 372 3.85 -0.59 -5.52
N ASP A 373 4.99 -1.15 -5.15
CA ASP A 373 5.67 -2.13 -6.01
C ASP A 373 5.02 -3.52 -5.98
N ARG A 374 4.22 -3.80 -4.95
CA ARG A 374 3.54 -5.08 -4.80
C ARG A 374 2.15 -5.10 -5.43
N PHE A 375 1.37 -4.04 -5.32
CA PHE A 375 -0.03 -3.97 -5.75
C PHE A 375 -0.35 -2.74 -6.59
N ASN A 376 0.64 -1.91 -6.93
CA ASN A 376 0.42 -0.65 -7.64
C ASN A 376 -0.62 0.25 -6.95
N GLU A 377 -0.65 0.21 -5.62
CA GLU A 377 -1.57 1.03 -4.83
C GLU A 377 -0.83 2.08 -4.02
N ILE A 378 -1.44 3.26 -3.90
CA ILE A 378 -0.97 4.34 -3.03
C ILE A 378 -2.13 4.86 -2.18
N ARG A 379 -1.81 5.44 -1.02
CA ARG A 379 -2.81 6.15 -0.22
C ARG A 379 -2.77 7.64 -0.49
N LEU A 380 -3.93 8.20 -0.77
CA LEU A 380 -4.14 9.63 -0.94
C LEU A 380 -4.89 10.20 0.26
N VAL A 381 -4.57 11.44 0.65
CA VAL A 381 -5.22 12.15 1.75
C VAL A 381 -5.64 13.56 1.34
N ALA A 382 -6.84 13.98 1.77
CA ALA A 382 -7.28 15.35 1.59
C ALA A 382 -6.67 16.28 2.67
N GLY A 383 -6.08 17.39 2.24
CA GLY A 383 -5.40 18.36 3.11
C GLY A 383 -3.97 17.95 3.47
N GLU A 384 -3.47 18.45 4.61
CA GLU A 384 -2.10 18.20 5.06
C GLU A 384 -1.85 16.73 5.40
N ARG A 385 -0.61 16.26 5.25
CA ARG A 385 -0.22 14.90 5.67
C ARG A 385 -0.45 14.71 7.18
N PRO A 386 -1.00 13.57 7.60
CA PRO A 386 -1.27 13.30 9.01
C PRO A 386 0.04 13.01 9.77
N TYR A 387 0.08 13.38 11.05
CA TYR A 387 1.10 12.91 11.98
C TYR A 387 0.57 11.72 12.78
N GLN A 388 1.50 10.88 13.23
CA GLN A 388 1.22 9.86 14.22
C GLN A 388 0.65 10.50 15.49
N PHE A 389 -0.36 9.87 16.09
CA PHE A 389 -1.07 10.46 17.23
C PHE A 389 -0.10 10.85 18.37
N THR A 390 0.81 9.96 18.72
CA THR A 390 1.79 10.17 19.79
C THR A 390 3.02 11.01 19.40
N GLN A 391 3.07 11.54 18.18
CA GLN A 391 4.00 12.62 17.82
C GLN A 391 3.55 13.96 18.44
N LEU A 392 2.23 14.20 18.50
CA LEU A 392 1.67 15.49 18.90
C LEU A 392 0.82 15.43 20.18
N SER A 393 0.43 14.23 20.62
CA SER A 393 -0.41 14.02 21.81
C SER A 393 0.20 12.97 22.73
N SER A 394 0.01 13.10 24.04
CA SER A 394 0.33 11.99 24.95
C SER A 394 -0.52 10.75 24.62
N PRO A 395 -0.02 9.52 24.86
CA PRO A 395 -0.79 8.31 24.63
C PRO A 395 -2.16 8.35 25.31
N ASP A 396 -3.22 8.11 24.54
CA ASP A 396 -4.62 8.14 24.98
C ASP A 396 -5.53 7.37 24.02
N VAL A 397 -6.24 6.35 24.53
CA VAL A 397 -7.07 5.45 23.70
C VAL A 397 -8.21 6.20 23.00
N ALA A 398 -8.90 7.09 23.71
CA ALA A 398 -10.03 7.83 23.15
C ALA A 398 -9.59 8.88 22.12
N GLY A 399 -8.47 9.56 22.40
CA GLY A 399 -7.83 10.50 21.49
C GLY A 399 -7.32 9.83 20.22
N LEU A 400 -6.69 8.66 20.34
CA LEU A 400 -6.27 7.86 19.19
C LEU A 400 -7.47 7.45 18.32
N ASP A 401 -8.53 6.92 18.94
CA ASP A 401 -9.73 6.51 18.19
C ASP A 401 -10.33 7.69 17.41
N ALA A 402 -10.46 8.86 18.06
CA ALA A 402 -10.94 10.08 17.40
C ALA A 402 -10.00 10.55 16.27
N HIS A 403 -8.68 10.44 16.47
CA HIS A 403 -7.67 10.75 15.45
C HIS A 403 -7.79 9.82 14.24
N LEU A 404 -7.91 8.51 14.46
CA LEU A 404 -8.06 7.53 13.39
C LEU A 404 -9.39 7.66 12.64
N GLN A 405 -10.50 8.04 13.32
CA GLN A 405 -11.76 8.37 12.64
C GLN A 405 -11.61 9.60 11.73
N ALA A 406 -10.99 10.68 12.24
CA ALA A 406 -10.76 11.88 11.46
C ALA A 406 -9.84 11.63 10.25
N LEU A 407 -8.85 10.74 10.42
CA LEU A 407 -7.97 10.33 9.34
C LEU A 407 -8.69 9.47 8.30
N GLY A 408 -9.43 8.45 8.75
CA GLY A 408 -10.21 7.57 7.89
C GLY A 408 -11.21 8.34 7.02
N ALA A 409 -11.86 9.37 7.57
CA ALA A 409 -12.80 10.20 6.81
C ALA A 409 -12.20 10.91 5.59
N ARG A 410 -10.88 11.05 5.49
CA ARG A 410 -10.23 11.88 4.47
C ARG A 410 -9.17 11.17 3.63
N GLN A 411 -9.13 9.84 3.68
CA GLN A 411 -8.18 9.03 2.92
C GLN A 411 -8.88 8.11 1.93
N VAL A 412 -8.21 7.79 0.83
CA VAL A 412 -8.67 6.80 -0.16
C VAL A 412 -7.47 6.07 -0.73
N VAL A 413 -7.65 4.84 -1.18
CA VAL A 413 -6.63 4.11 -1.95
C VAL A 413 -6.79 4.46 -3.43
N TYR A 414 -5.68 4.74 -4.11
CA TYR A 414 -5.62 4.90 -5.57
C TYR A 414 -4.84 3.73 -6.16
N ASP A 415 -5.38 3.13 -7.21
CA ASP A 415 -5.05 1.76 -7.60
C ASP A 415 -5.16 1.57 -9.13
N ASP A 416 -4.35 0.66 -9.67
CA ASP A 416 -4.22 0.43 -11.11
C ASP A 416 -5.32 -0.44 -11.74
N GLY A 417 -6.16 -1.12 -10.96
CA GLY A 417 -7.16 -2.05 -11.47
C GLY A 417 -6.63 -3.43 -11.81
N LEU A 418 -5.59 -3.90 -11.11
CA LEU A 418 -5.11 -5.28 -11.21
C LEU A 418 -5.36 -6.07 -9.93
N ASN A 419 -5.50 -7.39 -10.09
CA ASN A 419 -5.54 -8.38 -8.99
C ASN A 419 -4.27 -9.25 -8.94
N VAL A 420 -3.16 -8.76 -9.49
CA VAL A 420 -1.88 -9.47 -9.52
C VAL A 420 -0.82 -8.74 -8.70
N GLN A 421 0.14 -9.50 -8.17
CA GLN A 421 1.27 -8.94 -7.44
C GLN A 421 2.45 -8.62 -8.35
N ASN A 422 3.15 -7.53 -8.04
CA ASN A 422 4.42 -7.14 -8.65
C ASN A 422 4.31 -6.91 -10.17
N ALA A 423 3.19 -6.32 -10.60
CA ALA A 423 3.07 -5.74 -11.93
C ALA A 423 4.03 -4.55 -12.07
N ALA A 424 4.25 -4.08 -13.31
CA ALA A 424 5.04 -2.87 -13.51
C ALA A 424 4.30 -1.66 -12.90
N ILE A 425 5.00 -0.81 -12.16
CA ILE A 425 4.44 0.40 -11.53
C ILE A 425 3.93 1.36 -12.61
N ASP A 426 4.50 1.29 -13.81
CA ASP A 426 4.03 2.01 -15.00
C ASP A 426 2.54 1.78 -15.33
N ASN A 427 1.93 0.69 -14.87
CA ASN A 427 0.51 0.41 -15.07
C ASN A 427 -0.40 1.32 -14.21
N LEU A 428 0.10 1.88 -13.11
CA LEU A 428 -0.64 2.87 -12.33
C LEU A 428 -0.66 4.20 -13.11
N ASP A 429 -1.86 4.71 -13.39
CA ASP A 429 -2.00 5.97 -14.11
C ASP A 429 -1.28 7.14 -13.39
N GLY A 430 -0.58 7.96 -14.17
CA GLY A 430 0.33 8.98 -13.68
C GLY A 430 1.74 8.50 -13.29
N MET A 431 2.04 7.19 -13.36
CA MET A 431 3.36 6.63 -13.01
C MET A 431 4.22 6.17 -14.20
N ALA A 432 3.73 6.32 -15.45
CA ALA A 432 4.47 5.89 -16.64
C ALA A 432 5.92 6.44 -16.69
N GLY A 433 6.87 5.56 -16.94
CA GLY A 433 8.30 5.85 -16.89
C GLY A 433 8.84 5.92 -15.46
N TYR A 434 8.30 5.12 -14.54
CA TYR A 434 8.69 5.12 -13.13
C TYR A 434 10.16 4.77 -12.96
N ARG A 435 10.88 5.63 -12.24
CA ARG A 435 12.28 5.47 -11.81
C ARG A 435 12.60 6.58 -10.82
N GLU A 436 13.66 6.45 -10.04
CA GLU A 436 13.99 7.41 -8.99
C GLU A 436 13.88 8.89 -9.41
N LEU A 437 14.39 9.28 -10.58
CA LEU A 437 14.33 10.68 -11.05
C LEU A 437 12.90 11.21 -11.30
N THR A 438 11.97 10.34 -11.70
CA THR A 438 10.60 10.70 -12.10
C THR A 438 9.54 10.24 -11.11
N ALA A 439 9.91 9.40 -10.14
CA ALA A 439 9.02 8.84 -9.13
C ALA A 439 8.39 9.96 -8.26
N PRO A 440 7.05 10.01 -8.17
CA PRO A 440 6.36 10.83 -7.19
C PRO A 440 6.75 10.46 -5.76
N ARG A 441 6.87 11.47 -4.91
CA ARG A 441 7.21 11.30 -3.50
C ARG A 441 5.97 11.39 -2.64
N MET A 442 5.98 10.78 -1.46
CA MET A 442 4.99 11.11 -0.45
C MET A 442 5.10 12.61 -0.14
N GLY A 443 3.98 13.33 -0.14
CA GLY A 443 3.92 14.79 -0.15
C GLY A 443 3.65 15.41 -1.52
N ASP A 444 3.85 14.69 -2.62
CA ASP A 444 3.39 15.14 -3.95
C ASP A 444 1.87 15.03 -4.06
N MET A 445 1.29 15.73 -5.03
CA MET A 445 -0.16 15.92 -5.11
C MET A 445 -0.74 15.46 -6.44
N VAL A 446 -1.98 14.96 -6.40
CA VAL A 446 -2.82 14.74 -7.59
C VAL A 446 -4.04 15.65 -7.50
N ALA A 447 -4.29 16.40 -8.57
CA ALA A 447 -5.35 17.40 -8.62
C ALA A 447 -6.66 16.76 -9.06
N SER A 448 -7.64 16.76 -8.16
CA SER A 448 -9.00 16.23 -8.39
C SER A 448 -9.05 14.88 -9.10
N PRO A 449 -8.46 13.83 -8.51
CA PRO A 449 -8.29 12.55 -9.19
C PRO A 449 -9.64 11.95 -9.57
N THR A 450 -9.65 11.29 -10.73
CA THR A 450 -10.83 10.68 -11.36
C THR A 450 -10.56 9.21 -11.61
N GLY A 451 -11.58 8.38 -11.41
CA GLY A 451 -11.51 6.93 -11.50
C GLY A 451 -12.87 6.30 -11.20
N VAL A 452 -12.98 4.99 -11.35
CA VAL A 452 -14.16 4.26 -10.87
C VAL A 452 -13.96 3.94 -9.38
N LEU A 453 -14.94 4.24 -8.54
CA LEU A 453 -14.89 3.90 -7.12
C LEU A 453 -15.32 2.44 -6.92
N ASP A 454 -14.47 1.64 -6.29
CA ASP A 454 -14.63 0.19 -6.09
C ASP A 454 -14.50 -0.16 -4.60
N TYR A 455 -15.21 -1.19 -4.14
CA TYR A 455 -15.02 -1.81 -2.82
C TYR A 455 -14.55 -3.26 -2.90
N LYS A 456 -13.28 -3.45 -3.23
CA LYS A 456 -12.64 -4.77 -3.29
C LYS A 456 -11.22 -4.76 -2.72
N TRP A 457 -10.69 -5.96 -2.53
CA TRP A 457 -9.27 -6.24 -2.31
C TRP A 457 -8.45 -6.17 -3.60
N ALA A 458 -7.12 -6.16 -3.50
CA ALA A 458 -6.20 -6.21 -4.66
C ALA A 458 -5.85 -7.65 -5.09
N GLY A 459 -6.77 -8.61 -4.94
CA GLY A 459 -6.54 -10.02 -5.25
C GLY A 459 -5.66 -10.78 -4.24
N ASN A 460 -5.21 -10.14 -3.15
CA ASN A 460 -4.46 -10.78 -2.08
C ASN A 460 -4.81 -10.20 -0.69
N SER A 461 -4.82 -11.03 0.35
CA SER A 461 -5.17 -10.60 1.72
C SER A 461 -4.22 -9.57 2.33
N ALA A 462 -3.00 -9.42 1.80
CA ALA A 462 -2.08 -8.37 2.24
C ALA A 462 -2.55 -6.95 1.84
N SER A 463 -3.46 -6.85 0.85
CA SER A 463 -4.17 -5.63 0.51
C SER A 463 -5.68 -5.94 0.47
N GLY A 464 -6.30 -5.91 1.65
CA GLY A 464 -7.70 -6.28 1.87
C GLY A 464 -8.73 -5.32 1.26
N ALA A 465 -10.01 -5.64 1.43
CA ALA A 465 -11.10 -4.84 0.89
C ALA A 465 -11.22 -3.47 1.59
N THR A 466 -11.28 -2.42 0.78
CA THR A 466 -11.34 -0.99 1.15
C THR A 466 -11.86 -0.19 -0.04
N TRP A 467 -12.29 1.06 0.18
CA TRP A 467 -12.60 1.98 -0.92
C TRP A 467 -11.35 2.29 -1.75
N ARG A 468 -11.41 1.96 -3.05
CA ARG A 468 -10.37 2.19 -4.05
C ARG A 468 -10.91 3.07 -5.16
N LEU A 469 -10.11 4.05 -5.56
CA LEU A 469 -10.28 4.75 -6.81
C LEU A 469 -9.46 4.01 -7.87
N ARG A 470 -10.11 3.16 -8.68
CA ARG A 470 -9.47 2.45 -9.79
C ARG A 470 -9.27 3.41 -10.95
N SER A 471 -8.04 3.52 -11.44
CA SER A 471 -7.80 4.21 -12.69
C SER A 471 -8.61 3.53 -13.79
N HIS A 472 -9.39 4.30 -14.57
CA HIS A 472 -10.21 3.73 -15.64
C HIS A 472 -9.59 3.95 -17.04
N ARG A 473 -8.65 4.90 -17.18
CA ARG A 473 -7.97 5.29 -18.43
C ARG A 473 -6.69 6.06 -18.12
N ASP A 474 -5.62 5.77 -18.84
CA ASP A 474 -4.35 6.47 -18.72
C ASP A 474 -4.44 7.95 -19.11
N GLY A 475 -3.66 8.78 -18.42
CA GLY A 475 -3.60 10.23 -18.60
C GLY A 475 -4.75 10.98 -17.93
N SER A 476 -5.64 10.30 -17.20
CA SER A 476 -6.72 10.93 -16.44
C SER A 476 -6.18 11.62 -15.20
N ASN A 477 -5.11 11.07 -14.61
CA ASN A 477 -4.49 11.55 -13.39
C ASN A 477 -3.03 11.90 -13.64
N THR A 478 -2.54 12.95 -12.99
CA THR A 478 -1.13 13.36 -13.10
C THR A 478 -0.66 13.90 -11.77
N PHE A 479 0.49 13.41 -11.32
CA PHE A 479 1.12 13.86 -10.09
C PHE A 479 1.95 15.12 -10.33
N THR A 480 1.76 16.10 -9.46
CA THR A 480 2.53 17.34 -9.42
C THR A 480 3.55 17.24 -8.30
N SER A 481 4.83 17.42 -8.64
CA SER A 481 5.88 17.46 -7.64
C SER A 481 5.82 18.78 -6.86
N VAL A 482 5.44 18.68 -5.59
CA VAL A 482 5.42 19.80 -4.61
C VAL A 482 6.30 19.50 -3.40
N ASN A 483 6.73 18.25 -3.23
CA ASN A 483 7.78 17.83 -2.30
C ASN A 483 9.04 17.44 -3.09
N PRO A 484 9.81 18.38 -3.64
CA PRO A 484 10.95 18.06 -4.48
C PRO A 484 12.06 17.34 -3.70
N ARG A 485 12.64 16.30 -4.31
CA ARG A 485 13.73 15.52 -3.71
C ARG A 485 14.94 16.40 -3.37
N PRO A 486 15.44 16.38 -2.13
CA PRO A 486 16.65 17.14 -1.78
C PRO A 486 17.89 16.41 -2.30
N LEU A 487 18.60 17.03 -3.25
CA LEU A 487 19.77 16.43 -3.91
C LEU A 487 21.09 16.60 -3.13
N GLN A 488 21.08 17.34 -2.02
CA GLN A 488 22.26 17.63 -1.21
C GLN A 488 21.88 17.63 0.27
N ALA A 489 22.79 17.17 1.12
CA ALA A 489 22.61 17.25 2.56
C ALA A 489 22.49 18.72 3.03
N PRO A 490 21.68 18.99 4.05
CA PRO A 490 21.52 20.32 4.60
C PRO A 490 22.78 20.77 5.34
N GLY A 491 23.13 22.06 5.24
CA GLY A 491 24.25 22.63 6.00
C GLY A 491 23.85 23.03 7.42
N VAL A 492 24.64 22.64 8.42
CA VAL A 492 24.36 22.90 9.85
C VAL A 492 25.35 23.86 10.53
N GLY A 493 26.44 24.22 9.85
CA GLY A 493 27.48 25.11 10.37
C GLY A 493 28.31 24.48 11.50
N GLY A 494 29.13 25.31 12.15
CA GLY A 494 30.01 24.87 13.25
C GLY A 494 31.37 24.33 12.78
N ASN A 495 32.18 23.89 13.73
CA ASN A 495 33.46 23.19 13.49
C ASN A 495 33.43 21.71 13.89
N LEU A 496 32.26 21.22 14.30
CA LEU A 496 31.99 19.83 14.58
C LEU A 496 30.56 19.50 14.14
N SER A 497 30.36 18.35 13.50
CA SER A 497 29.05 17.87 13.07
C SER A 497 28.77 16.44 13.55
N LEU A 498 27.54 16.20 14.01
CA LEU A 498 27.04 14.91 14.47
C LEU A 498 25.87 14.46 13.59
N ALA A 499 25.83 13.20 13.18
CA ALA A 499 24.70 12.64 12.46
C ALA A 499 24.15 11.36 13.11
N SER A 500 22.84 11.16 13.01
CA SER A 500 22.15 9.90 13.28
C SER A 500 21.65 9.32 11.96
N LEU A 501 21.93 8.05 11.69
CA LEU A 501 21.52 7.36 10.46
C LEU A 501 21.21 5.88 10.73
N ASN A 502 19.97 5.49 10.44
CA ASN A 502 19.63 4.08 10.22
C ASN A 502 20.07 3.68 8.80
N VAL A 503 20.72 2.53 8.66
CA VAL A 503 21.26 2.05 7.37
C VAL A 503 20.47 0.88 6.76
N LEU A 504 19.26 0.62 7.26
CA LEU A 504 18.29 -0.37 6.75
C LEU A 504 18.90 -1.78 6.67
N ASN A 505 19.27 -2.32 7.82
CA ASN A 505 19.91 -3.63 7.98
C ASN A 505 21.10 -3.82 7.02
N PHE A 506 22.18 -3.06 7.24
CA PHE A 506 23.42 -3.26 6.49
C PHE A 506 24.18 -4.49 7.03
N PHE A 507 23.98 -5.62 6.34
CA PHE A 507 24.61 -6.90 6.65
C PHE A 507 25.54 -7.31 5.52
N THR A 508 26.71 -7.82 5.88
CA THR A 508 27.64 -8.46 4.94
C THR A 508 27.37 -9.94 4.78
N THR A 509 26.76 -10.57 5.79
CA THR A 509 26.18 -11.90 5.66
C THR A 509 24.86 -11.82 4.89
N LEU A 510 24.76 -12.53 3.77
CA LEU A 510 23.57 -12.53 2.91
C LEU A 510 22.44 -13.34 3.53
N ASP A 511 21.21 -12.84 3.44
CA ASP A 511 20.00 -13.57 3.84
C ASP A 511 19.50 -14.48 2.69
N ASP A 512 20.32 -15.48 2.35
CA ASP A 512 20.01 -16.44 1.27
C ASP A 512 19.23 -17.68 1.76
N GLY A 513 18.78 -17.67 3.01
CA GLY A 513 18.14 -18.80 3.69
C GLY A 513 19.09 -19.97 4.03
N SER A 514 20.40 -19.81 3.88
CA SER A 514 21.40 -20.85 4.15
C SER A 514 22.55 -20.44 5.07
N GLN A 515 22.71 -19.14 5.30
CA GLN A 515 23.76 -18.59 6.16
C GLN A 515 23.25 -18.21 7.54
N ASN A 516 24.18 -18.06 8.48
CA ASN A 516 23.94 -17.37 9.74
C ASN A 516 25.04 -16.32 9.91
N THR A 517 24.70 -15.24 10.61
CA THR A 517 25.65 -14.22 11.07
C THR A 517 26.75 -14.84 11.94
N ALA A 518 27.81 -14.09 12.23
CA ALA A 518 28.89 -14.54 13.12
C ALA A 518 28.41 -14.91 14.56
N LEU A 519 27.29 -14.35 15.02
CA LEU A 519 26.62 -14.72 16.28
C LEU A 519 25.75 -15.99 16.17
N GLY A 520 25.55 -16.54 14.97
CA GLY A 520 24.68 -17.69 14.73
C GLY A 520 23.19 -17.35 14.66
N LEU A 521 22.85 -16.10 14.33
CA LEU A 521 21.48 -15.65 14.10
C LEU A 521 21.20 -15.45 12.60
N GLU A 522 19.93 -15.51 12.22
CA GLU A 522 19.48 -15.21 10.86
C GLU A 522 19.92 -13.79 10.44
N PRO A 523 20.54 -13.63 9.25
CA PRO A 523 20.82 -12.32 8.67
C PRO A 523 19.52 -11.55 8.38
N ARG A 524 19.60 -10.23 8.20
CA ARG A 524 18.42 -9.35 7.99
C ARG A 524 18.59 -8.31 6.88
N GLY A 525 19.70 -8.36 6.13
CA GLY A 525 20.02 -7.41 5.07
C GLY A 525 19.78 -7.99 3.69
N ALA A 526 20.65 -7.65 2.73
CA ALA A 526 20.58 -8.13 1.36
C ALA A 526 20.52 -9.67 1.22
N ASN A 527 19.65 -10.17 0.33
CA ASN A 527 19.52 -11.60 0.02
C ASN A 527 20.62 -12.06 -0.95
N THR A 528 21.15 -11.13 -1.76
CA THR A 528 22.15 -11.41 -2.79
C THR A 528 23.34 -10.45 -2.75
N ALA A 529 24.47 -10.87 -3.30
CA ALA A 529 25.65 -10.01 -3.43
C ALA A 529 25.37 -8.74 -4.28
N GLN A 530 24.44 -8.83 -5.24
CA GLN A 530 24.05 -7.70 -6.09
C GLN A 530 23.27 -6.65 -5.28
N GLU A 531 22.37 -7.09 -4.41
CA GLU A 531 21.65 -6.21 -3.49
C GLU A 531 22.58 -5.58 -2.47
N LEU A 532 23.55 -6.33 -1.94
CA LEU A 532 24.57 -5.78 -1.04
C LEU A 532 25.39 -4.67 -1.73
N GLU A 533 25.80 -4.87 -2.99
CA GLU A 533 26.50 -3.83 -3.76
C GLU A 533 25.63 -2.58 -3.94
N ARG A 534 24.34 -2.76 -4.24
CA ARG A 534 23.36 -1.67 -4.40
C ARG A 534 23.16 -0.90 -3.09
N GLN A 535 23.00 -1.60 -1.97
CA GLN A 535 22.84 -1.02 -0.65
C GLN A 535 24.10 -0.25 -0.24
N LEU A 536 25.28 -0.86 -0.39
CA LEU A 536 26.57 -0.25 -0.06
C LEU A 536 26.77 1.05 -0.86
N ALA A 537 26.48 1.05 -2.16
CA ALA A 537 26.63 2.24 -3.00
C ALA A 537 25.80 3.42 -2.49
N LYS A 538 24.50 3.22 -2.22
CA LYS A 538 23.62 4.29 -1.72
C LYS A 538 24.01 4.75 -0.33
N THR A 539 24.33 3.82 0.59
CA THR A 539 24.75 4.17 1.95
C THR A 539 26.07 4.94 1.97
N VAL A 540 27.04 4.57 1.12
CA VAL A 540 28.28 5.34 0.93
C VAL A 540 27.96 6.75 0.40
N ASN A 541 27.14 6.89 -0.63
CA ASN A 541 26.76 8.21 -1.16
C ASN A 541 26.08 9.08 -0.10
N ALA A 542 25.20 8.51 0.72
CA ALA A 542 24.51 9.22 1.80
C ALA A 542 25.50 9.73 2.86
N ILE A 543 26.41 8.88 3.35
CA ILE A 543 27.39 9.27 4.37
C ILE A 543 28.39 10.30 3.83
N LEU A 544 28.88 10.13 2.60
CA LEU A 544 29.77 11.09 1.96
C LEU A 544 29.09 12.45 1.73
N ALA A 545 27.79 12.47 1.41
CA ALA A 545 27.03 13.70 1.25
C ALA A 545 26.72 14.40 2.58
N LEU A 546 26.43 13.63 3.64
CA LEU A 546 26.26 14.16 5.00
C LEU A 546 27.55 14.81 5.53
N ASP A 547 28.71 14.23 5.18
CA ASP A 547 30.04 14.71 5.55
C ASP A 547 30.20 14.96 7.07
N ALA A 548 29.47 14.19 7.89
CA ALA A 548 29.49 14.37 9.34
C ALA A 548 30.84 13.96 9.94
N ASP A 549 31.25 14.63 11.03
CA ASP A 549 32.49 14.34 11.74
C ASP A 549 32.34 13.16 12.72
N VAL A 550 31.13 12.93 13.22
CA VAL A 550 30.71 11.72 13.95
C VAL A 550 29.36 11.25 13.43
N LEU A 551 29.23 9.95 13.17
CA LEU A 551 27.99 9.29 12.80
C LEU A 551 27.65 8.21 13.83
N GLY A 552 26.46 8.31 14.40
CA GLY A 552 25.79 7.21 15.08
C GLY A 552 25.00 6.40 14.06
N LEU A 553 25.42 5.16 13.83
CA LEU A 553 24.76 4.23 12.92
C LEU A 553 23.94 3.21 13.70
N VAL A 554 22.74 2.94 13.22
CA VAL A 554 21.91 1.82 13.69
C VAL A 554 21.63 0.87 12.53
N GLU A 555 21.32 -0.39 12.83
CA GLU A 555 21.10 -1.45 11.84
C GLU A 555 22.36 -1.95 11.12
N ILE A 556 23.48 -2.00 11.84
CA ILE A 556 24.70 -2.66 11.38
C ILE A 556 24.69 -4.12 11.85
N GLU A 557 25.11 -5.06 10.99
CA GLU A 557 25.34 -6.44 11.42
C GLU A 557 26.29 -6.48 12.63
N ASN A 558 25.89 -7.18 13.68
CA ASN A 558 26.61 -7.23 14.94
C ASN A 558 27.88 -8.08 14.83
N HIS A 559 28.98 -7.49 14.37
CA HIS A 559 30.31 -8.09 14.41
C HIS A 559 31.35 -6.97 14.32
N PHE A 560 32.37 -7.01 15.18
CA PHE A 560 33.43 -6.01 15.25
C PHE A 560 34.81 -6.68 15.42
N ASP A 561 35.84 -6.14 14.78
CA ASP A 561 37.23 -6.50 15.08
C ASP A 561 38.04 -5.27 15.55
N SER A 562 39.01 -5.56 16.41
CA SER A 562 40.05 -4.66 16.89
C SER A 562 41.04 -4.22 15.81
N SER A 563 41.07 -4.91 14.67
CA SER A 563 41.82 -4.53 13.49
C SER A 563 40.92 -4.52 12.26
N ASN A 564 40.94 -3.43 11.50
CA ASN A 564 40.24 -3.37 10.22
C ASN A 564 40.94 -4.26 9.18
N ASP A 565 40.36 -5.43 8.92
CA ASP A 565 40.78 -6.36 7.87
C ASP A 565 39.72 -6.53 6.76
N GLY A 566 38.60 -5.81 6.89
CA GLY A 566 37.48 -5.80 5.95
C GLY A 566 36.52 -6.98 6.15
N SER A 567 36.54 -7.63 7.32
CA SER A 567 35.72 -8.82 7.59
C SER A 567 34.38 -8.52 8.25
N THR A 568 34.19 -7.31 8.79
CA THR A 568 32.96 -6.91 9.47
C THR A 568 32.17 -5.87 8.67
N ALA A 569 30.86 -5.77 8.89
CA ALA A 569 30.01 -4.84 8.16
C ALA A 569 30.43 -3.37 8.33
N VAL A 570 30.80 -2.95 9.55
CA VAL A 570 31.32 -1.60 9.78
C VAL A 570 32.65 -1.35 9.06
N GLU A 571 33.54 -2.34 8.98
CA GLU A 571 34.80 -2.23 8.25
C GLU A 571 34.58 -2.14 6.74
N VAL A 572 33.68 -2.96 6.18
CA VAL A 572 33.32 -2.90 4.76
C VAL A 572 32.80 -1.50 4.41
N LEU A 573 31.91 -0.94 5.23
CA LEU A 573 31.38 0.39 5.03
C LEU A 573 32.48 1.46 5.12
N VAL A 574 33.28 1.49 6.18
CA VAL A 574 34.37 2.47 6.36
C VAL A 574 35.42 2.38 5.25
N ASN A 575 35.76 1.16 4.82
CA ASN A 575 36.70 0.96 3.71
C ASN A 575 36.15 1.51 2.40
N ALA A 576 34.86 1.30 2.11
CA ALA A 576 34.22 1.85 0.91
C ALA A 576 34.14 3.38 0.94
N LEU A 577 33.87 3.99 2.10
CA LEU A 577 33.91 5.46 2.28
C LEU A 577 35.30 6.02 1.95
N ASN A 578 36.33 5.43 2.53
CA ASN A 578 37.72 5.85 2.34
C ASN A 578 38.23 5.59 0.91
N GLU A 579 37.81 4.50 0.29
CA GLU A 579 38.08 4.23 -1.13
C GLU A 579 37.45 5.31 -2.03
N GLY A 580 36.18 5.68 -1.76
CA GLY A 580 35.48 6.74 -2.49
C GLY A 580 36.14 8.12 -2.38
N LEU A 581 36.78 8.41 -1.23
CA LEU A 581 37.52 9.65 -0.98
C LEU A 581 38.97 9.59 -1.47
N GLY A 582 39.51 8.40 -1.71
CA GLY A 582 40.90 8.17 -2.11
C GLY A 582 41.93 8.33 -0.98
N GLU A 583 41.47 8.48 0.26
CA GLU A 583 42.31 8.57 1.47
C GLU A 583 41.54 8.10 2.71
N ALA A 584 42.26 7.79 3.80
CA ALA A 584 41.66 7.35 5.06
C ALA A 584 41.11 8.55 5.86
N VAL A 585 39.86 8.93 5.58
CA VAL A 585 39.15 10.05 6.22
C VAL A 585 38.33 9.60 7.42
N TYR A 586 37.69 8.44 7.32
CA TYR A 586 36.81 7.89 8.34
C TYR A 586 37.45 6.69 9.05
N ASP A 587 37.14 6.55 10.33
CA ASP A 587 37.47 5.39 11.17
C ASP A 587 36.27 5.03 12.04
N TYR A 588 36.26 3.85 12.65
CA TYR A 588 35.16 3.40 13.53
C TYR A 588 35.64 3.14 14.96
N VAL A 589 34.69 3.12 15.89
CA VAL A 589 34.94 2.78 17.29
C VAL A 589 34.80 1.28 17.48
N TYR A 590 35.89 0.59 17.82
CA TYR A 590 35.83 -0.79 18.30
C TYR A 590 35.26 -0.82 19.74
N PRO A 591 34.14 -1.51 20.02
CA PRO A 591 33.49 -1.49 21.33
C PRO A 591 34.27 -2.24 22.43
N GLY A 592 35.41 -2.86 22.11
CA GLY A 592 36.22 -3.65 23.03
C GLY A 592 35.87 -5.15 23.05
N THR A 593 34.83 -5.54 22.33
CA THR A 593 34.34 -6.92 22.18
C THR A 593 33.98 -7.20 20.72
N ALA A 594 33.92 -8.48 20.33
CA ALA A 594 33.52 -8.84 18.97
C ALA A 594 32.04 -8.58 18.67
N PHE A 595 31.21 -8.50 19.71
CA PHE A 595 29.76 -8.34 19.62
C PHE A 595 29.27 -7.33 20.66
N ALA A 596 28.32 -6.49 20.26
CA ALA A 596 27.59 -5.56 21.13
C ALA A 596 26.24 -6.19 21.50
N GLY A 597 26.17 -6.87 22.64
CA GLY A 597 24.97 -7.59 23.07
C GLY A 597 24.73 -8.89 22.31
N SER A 598 23.46 -9.31 22.21
CA SER A 598 23.06 -10.61 21.70
C SER A 598 22.14 -10.59 20.46
N ASP A 599 21.71 -9.42 19.98
CA ASP A 599 20.91 -9.33 18.74
C ASP A 599 21.80 -9.37 17.49
N ALA A 600 21.24 -9.75 16.34
CA ALA A 600 21.94 -9.76 15.06
C ALA A 600 22.30 -8.33 14.59
N ILE A 601 21.61 -7.32 15.11
CA ILE A 601 21.83 -5.90 14.84
C ILE A 601 22.59 -5.25 16.00
N ALA A 602 23.55 -4.39 15.67
CA ALA A 602 24.28 -3.52 16.59
C ALA A 602 24.16 -2.04 16.22
N THR A 603 24.49 -1.20 17.20
CA THR A 603 24.80 0.22 16.99
C THR A 603 26.30 0.38 16.71
N ALA A 604 26.68 1.37 15.92
CA ALA A 604 28.09 1.67 15.61
C ALA A 604 28.38 3.17 15.62
N LEU A 605 29.65 3.52 15.88
CA LEU A 605 30.15 4.88 15.79
C LEU A 605 31.24 4.97 14.73
N VAL A 606 31.07 5.88 13.77
CA VAL A 606 32.06 6.22 12.74
C VAL A 606 32.43 7.69 12.91
N TYR A 607 33.70 8.05 12.76
CA TYR A 607 34.18 9.42 13.00
C TYR A 607 35.35 9.79 12.09
N LYS A 608 35.66 11.09 12.00
CA LYS A 608 36.83 11.61 11.29
C LYS A 608 38.02 11.83 12.24
N PRO A 609 39.11 11.05 12.12
CA PRO A 609 40.28 11.19 12.98
C PRO A 609 41.02 12.54 12.86
N SER A 610 40.76 13.30 11.80
CA SER A 610 41.31 14.65 11.60
C SER A 610 40.61 15.73 12.44
N VAL A 611 39.40 15.45 12.94
CA VAL A 611 38.57 16.37 13.74
C VAL A 611 38.50 15.92 15.20
N LEU A 612 38.46 14.60 15.42
CA LEU A 612 38.27 14.00 16.73
C LEU A 612 39.27 12.88 16.97
N ARG A 613 39.57 12.64 18.24
CA ARG A 613 40.22 11.41 18.71
C ARG A 613 39.49 10.89 19.93
N LEU A 614 39.61 9.61 20.25
CA LEU A 614 39.15 9.11 21.55
C LEU A 614 39.82 9.90 22.68
N ALA A 615 39.03 10.34 23.64
CA ALA A 615 39.49 11.18 24.74
C ALA A 615 40.57 10.44 25.56
N PRO A 616 41.69 11.09 25.93
CA PRO A 616 42.74 10.45 26.70
C PRO A 616 42.22 9.81 27.99
N GLY A 617 42.56 8.53 28.20
CA GLY A 617 42.11 7.79 29.37
C GLY A 617 40.68 7.25 29.31
N SER A 618 39.97 7.48 28.19
CA SER A 618 38.67 6.87 27.95
C SER A 618 38.77 5.52 27.23
N ALA A 619 37.73 4.71 27.35
CA ALA A 619 37.47 3.53 26.55
C ALA A 619 36.00 3.52 26.10
N PRO A 620 35.67 2.97 24.92
CA PRO A 620 34.28 2.73 24.54
C PRO A 620 33.56 1.85 25.56
N ALA A 621 32.26 2.07 25.74
CA ALA A 621 31.45 1.38 26.74
C ALA A 621 30.12 0.92 26.15
N LEU A 622 29.63 -0.22 26.64
CA LEU A 622 28.37 -0.84 26.23
C LEU A 622 27.39 -0.86 27.42
N LEU A 623 26.14 -0.46 27.19
CA LEU A 623 25.08 -0.58 28.20
C LEU A 623 24.38 -1.95 28.06
N THR A 624 25.03 -2.98 28.61
CA THR A 624 24.48 -4.34 28.73
C THR A 624 23.58 -4.48 29.95
N ASP A 625 22.84 -5.59 30.09
CA ASP A 625 22.05 -5.84 31.30
C ASP A 625 22.95 -6.00 32.53
N THR A 626 24.17 -6.54 32.33
CA THR A 626 25.18 -6.59 33.39
C THR A 626 25.61 -5.20 33.85
N ALA A 627 25.78 -4.24 32.92
CA ALA A 627 26.11 -2.86 33.26
C ALA A 627 24.93 -2.15 33.95
N ALA A 628 23.71 -2.32 33.42
CA ALA A 628 22.49 -1.74 33.98
C ALA A 628 22.22 -2.24 35.42
N ALA A 629 22.50 -3.51 35.71
CA ALA A 629 22.36 -4.08 37.05
C ALA A 629 23.29 -3.48 38.12
N GLN A 630 24.33 -2.72 37.72
CA GLN A 630 25.18 -1.99 38.67
C GLN A 630 24.63 -0.60 39.03
N LEU A 631 23.58 -0.13 38.35
CA LEU A 631 22.99 1.19 38.58
C LEU A 631 22.10 1.15 39.82
N GLU A 632 22.23 2.18 40.68
CA GLU A 632 21.43 2.29 41.90
C GLU A 632 19.92 2.28 41.61
N ALA A 633 19.51 2.92 40.51
CA ALA A 633 18.11 2.96 40.07
C ALA A 633 17.53 1.59 39.69
N PHE A 634 18.38 0.57 39.49
CA PHE A 634 17.99 -0.78 39.07
C PHE A 634 18.40 -1.87 40.07
N ALA A 635 18.78 -1.50 41.31
CA ALA A 635 19.24 -2.46 42.31
C ALA A 635 18.22 -3.55 42.66
N ASP A 636 16.92 -3.26 42.50
CA ASP A 636 15.80 -4.17 42.76
C ASP A 636 15.21 -4.79 41.47
N HIS A 637 15.78 -4.52 40.30
CA HIS A 637 15.30 -5.05 39.01
C HIS A 637 15.78 -6.48 38.76
N ASP A 638 14.86 -7.37 38.37
CA ASP A 638 15.18 -8.77 38.04
C ASP A 638 15.49 -8.92 36.54
N PHE A 639 16.75 -8.69 36.17
CA PHE A 639 17.23 -8.81 34.78
C PHE A 639 17.13 -10.23 34.19
N ALA A 640 16.98 -11.27 35.03
CA ALA A 640 16.76 -12.63 34.51
C ALA A 640 15.31 -12.83 34.06
N ALA A 641 14.36 -12.15 34.69
CA ALA A 641 12.94 -12.23 34.36
C ALA A 641 12.51 -11.16 33.35
N ASP A 642 13.10 -9.98 33.39
CA ASP A 642 12.79 -8.85 32.50
C ASP A 642 14.08 -8.18 31.99
N PRO A 643 14.79 -8.80 31.03
CA PRO A 643 15.98 -8.20 30.42
C PRO A 643 15.61 -6.92 29.66
N ILE A 644 16.53 -5.94 29.64
CA ILE A 644 16.31 -4.65 29.00
C ILE A 644 17.04 -4.59 27.65
N PHE A 645 18.26 -5.13 27.58
CA PHE A 645 19.15 -5.01 26.41
C PHE A 645 19.64 -6.33 25.82
N GLU A 646 19.51 -7.46 26.54
CA GLU A 646 20.06 -8.74 26.07
C GLU A 646 18.98 -9.82 26.05
N GLY A 647 18.66 -10.32 24.85
CA GLY A 647 17.73 -11.42 24.63
C GLY A 647 16.54 -11.05 23.75
N GLU A 648 15.50 -11.89 23.79
CA GLU A 648 14.34 -11.74 22.91
C GLU A 648 13.53 -10.47 23.23
N ALA A 649 13.13 -9.76 22.17
CA ALA A 649 12.33 -8.55 22.23
C ALA A 649 12.92 -7.43 23.13
N THR A 650 14.26 -7.37 23.25
CA THR A 650 14.96 -6.33 24.01
C THR A 650 15.37 -5.13 23.15
N ASN A 651 15.84 -4.06 23.78
CA ASN A 651 16.50 -2.96 23.09
C ASN A 651 17.88 -3.43 22.61
N ARG A 652 18.40 -2.85 21.53
CA ARG A 652 19.79 -3.14 21.13
C ARG A 652 20.72 -2.39 22.08
N VAL A 653 21.85 -3.01 22.43
CA VAL A 653 22.81 -2.47 23.39
C VAL A 653 23.36 -1.11 22.90
N PRO A 654 23.20 -0.03 23.68
CA PRO A 654 23.81 1.25 23.37
C PRO A 654 25.34 1.21 23.43
N LEU A 655 25.98 1.89 22.48
CA LEU A 655 27.43 2.11 22.42
C LEU A 655 27.74 3.57 22.74
N ALA A 656 28.60 3.80 23.74
CA ALA A 656 29.11 5.13 24.07
C ALA A 656 30.62 5.24 23.86
N ALA A 657 31.08 6.39 23.35
CA ALA A 657 32.48 6.77 23.29
C ALA A 657 32.66 8.25 23.63
N SER A 658 33.77 8.57 24.31
CA SER A 658 34.15 9.95 24.57
C SER A 658 35.24 10.37 23.60
N PHE A 659 35.04 11.49 22.93
CA PHE A 659 35.96 12.08 21.97
C PHE A 659 36.49 13.41 22.49
N GLU A 660 37.76 13.69 22.23
CA GLU A 660 38.34 15.03 22.34
C GLU A 660 38.32 15.67 20.95
N HIS A 661 37.66 16.84 20.84
CA HIS A 661 37.69 17.66 19.64
C HIS A 661 39.07 18.30 19.50
N ILE A 662 39.79 17.99 18.41
CA ILE A 662 41.22 18.28 18.28
C ILE A 662 41.52 19.78 18.36
N GLU A 663 40.67 20.62 17.76
CA GLU A 663 40.90 22.07 17.71
C GLU A 663 40.64 22.76 19.06
N SER A 664 39.63 22.30 19.81
CA SER A 664 39.22 22.94 21.07
C SER A 664 39.70 22.22 22.32
N GLY A 665 40.14 20.97 22.24
CA GLY A 665 40.41 20.13 23.40
C GLY A 665 39.18 19.80 24.25
N GLU A 666 37.97 20.20 23.82
CA GLU A 666 36.72 19.90 24.52
C GLU A 666 36.41 18.41 24.38
N VAL A 667 35.92 17.80 25.47
CA VAL A 667 35.53 16.39 25.48
C VAL A 667 34.02 16.28 25.30
N LEU A 668 33.57 15.45 24.36
CA LEU A 668 32.19 15.12 24.06
C LEU A 668 31.98 13.62 24.25
N THR A 669 30.94 13.21 24.98
CA THR A 669 30.49 11.80 25.02
C THR A 669 29.31 11.63 24.07
N VAL A 670 29.41 10.67 23.16
CA VAL A 670 28.36 10.31 22.22
C VAL A 670 27.87 8.91 22.55
N ALA A 671 26.56 8.72 22.68
CA ALA A 671 25.91 7.43 22.88
C ALA A 671 24.90 7.14 21.77
N VAL A 672 25.07 6.03 21.06
CA VAL A 672 24.18 5.60 19.97
C VAL A 672 23.22 4.55 20.50
N ASN A 673 21.94 4.70 20.18
CA ASN A 673 20.85 3.91 20.74
C ASN A 673 20.01 3.31 19.60
N HIS A 674 19.51 2.09 19.80
CA HIS A 674 18.48 1.52 18.94
C HIS A 674 17.49 0.77 19.84
N PHE A 675 16.42 1.46 20.23
CA PHE A 675 15.42 0.94 21.16
C PHE A 675 14.53 -0.10 20.49
N LYS A 676 13.79 -0.86 21.31
CA LYS A 676 12.92 -1.94 20.84
C LYS A 676 11.78 -1.39 19.97
N SER A 677 11.59 -1.96 18.78
CA SER A 677 10.51 -1.58 17.85
C SER A 677 9.11 -1.71 18.45
N LYS A 678 8.20 -0.86 17.97
CA LYS A 678 6.79 -0.74 18.41
C LYS A 678 5.89 -1.90 17.97
N GLY A 679 6.34 -2.71 17.02
CA GLY A 679 5.59 -3.84 16.48
C GLY A 679 5.45 -5.00 17.48
N SER A 680 4.41 -5.82 17.27
CA SER A 680 4.24 -7.05 18.04
C SER A 680 5.46 -7.96 17.90
N SER A 681 5.80 -8.65 18.99
CA SER A 681 6.91 -9.61 19.03
C SER A 681 6.50 -10.88 19.77
N GLY A 682 5.29 -11.37 19.49
CA GLY A 682 4.74 -12.60 20.07
C GLY A 682 4.24 -12.47 21.51
N LEU A 683 4.17 -11.25 22.07
CA LEU A 683 3.63 -11.03 23.41
C LEU A 683 2.10 -11.15 23.40
N GLU A 684 1.58 -12.23 23.98
CA GLU A 684 0.13 -12.50 24.05
C GLU A 684 -0.53 -12.02 25.36
N ASP A 685 0.26 -11.79 26.42
CA ASP A 685 -0.26 -11.38 27.72
C ASP A 685 -0.71 -9.91 27.72
N SER A 686 -2.01 -9.69 27.52
CA SER A 686 -2.63 -8.36 27.56
C SER A 686 -2.53 -7.61 28.89
N ALA A 687 -2.16 -8.28 29.99
CA ALA A 687 -1.90 -7.63 31.27
C ALA A 687 -0.46 -7.10 31.40
N SER A 688 0.43 -7.49 30.49
CA SER A 688 1.81 -7.01 30.48
C SER A 688 1.86 -5.50 30.19
N PRO A 689 2.70 -4.72 30.89
CA PRO A 689 2.91 -3.31 30.57
C PRO A 689 3.59 -3.09 29.21
N ASN A 690 4.13 -4.16 28.60
CA ASN A 690 4.69 -4.13 27.25
C ASN A 690 3.67 -4.51 26.16
N TYR A 691 2.45 -4.92 26.54
CA TYR A 691 1.39 -5.15 25.58
C TYR A 691 0.89 -3.82 25.01
N ASP A 692 0.42 -3.82 23.75
CA ASP A 692 -0.16 -2.63 23.14
C ASP A 692 -1.44 -2.21 23.88
N GLN A 693 -1.40 -1.00 24.47
CA GLN A 693 -2.51 -0.44 25.22
C GLN A 693 -3.56 0.23 24.32
N ALA A 694 -3.36 0.18 22.99
CA ALA A 694 -4.19 0.82 21.97
C ALA A 694 -4.31 2.35 22.18
N ASP A 695 -3.24 2.96 22.69
CA ASP A 695 -3.14 4.39 23.02
C ASP A 695 -2.19 5.17 22.07
N GLY A 696 -1.62 4.46 21.09
CA GLY A 696 -0.70 4.98 20.07
C GLY A 696 0.78 4.71 20.36
N ALA A 697 1.12 4.35 21.60
CA ALA A 697 2.50 4.05 21.96
C ALA A 697 2.98 2.70 21.40
N GLY A 698 2.06 1.78 21.08
CA GLY A 698 2.37 0.45 20.54
C GLY A 698 3.01 -0.49 21.56
N PHE A 699 3.46 -1.66 21.12
CA PHE A 699 4.10 -2.64 22.00
C PHE A 699 5.44 -2.11 22.56
N TRP A 700 5.84 -2.70 23.70
CA TRP A 700 7.15 -2.49 24.34
C TRP A 700 7.44 -1.06 24.82
N ASN A 701 6.43 -0.20 24.95
CA ASN A 701 6.66 1.17 25.42
C ASN A 701 7.27 1.22 26.84
N ALA A 702 6.80 0.37 27.75
CA ALA A 702 7.38 0.28 29.11
C ALA A 702 8.85 -0.15 29.09
N ARG A 703 9.23 -1.10 28.23
CA ARG A 703 10.62 -1.53 28.06
C ARG A 703 11.51 -0.46 27.44
N ARG A 704 11.00 0.33 26.48
CA ARG A 704 11.70 1.51 25.95
C ARG A 704 11.92 2.57 27.03
N GLU A 705 10.94 2.76 27.93
CA GLU A 705 11.10 3.68 29.06
C GLU A 705 12.16 3.20 30.06
N LEU A 706 12.23 1.90 30.34
CA LEU A 706 13.31 1.32 31.16
C LEU A 706 14.68 1.53 30.52
N ALA A 707 14.79 1.41 29.19
CA ALA A 707 16.04 1.71 28.48
C ALA A 707 16.43 3.19 28.59
N ALA A 708 15.48 4.13 28.44
CA ALA A 708 15.74 5.55 28.66
C ALA A 708 16.24 5.86 30.08
N ARG A 709 15.63 5.23 31.09
CA ARG A 709 16.05 5.31 32.50
C ARG A 709 17.46 4.76 32.73
N ALA A 710 17.75 3.58 32.18
CA ALA A 710 19.07 2.97 32.28
C ALA A 710 20.14 3.80 31.56
N LEU A 711 19.83 4.32 30.37
CA LEU A 711 20.74 5.15 29.56
C LEU A 711 21.18 6.41 30.31
N SER A 712 20.22 7.19 30.83
CA SER A 712 20.54 8.41 31.57
C SER A 712 21.36 8.11 32.83
N ALA A 713 20.93 7.15 33.64
CA ALA A 713 21.61 6.78 34.87
C ALA A 713 23.00 6.18 34.61
N TRP A 714 23.19 5.48 33.50
CA TRP A 714 24.48 4.93 33.10
C TRP A 714 25.47 6.01 32.70
N LEU A 715 25.04 6.99 31.90
CA LEU A 715 25.90 8.10 31.47
C LEU A 715 26.36 8.98 32.64
N ASP A 716 25.54 9.13 33.69
CA ASP A 716 25.91 9.82 34.95
C ASP A 716 27.10 9.16 35.67
N THR A 717 27.39 7.88 35.39
CA THR A 717 28.53 7.16 35.98
C THR A 717 29.87 7.38 35.25
N ALA A 718 29.87 8.18 34.17
CA ALA A 718 31.01 8.34 33.27
C ALA A 718 31.53 6.98 32.76
N PRO A 719 30.70 6.21 32.04
CA PRO A 719 30.96 4.79 31.76
C PRO A 719 32.17 4.55 30.85
N THR A 720 32.57 5.57 30.08
CA THR A 720 33.78 5.55 29.25
C THR A 720 35.06 5.80 30.04
N GLY A 721 34.96 6.10 31.35
CA GLY A 721 36.09 6.43 32.23
C GLY A 721 36.42 7.93 32.33
N VAL A 722 35.79 8.77 31.51
CA VAL A 722 35.94 10.23 31.56
C VAL A 722 34.56 10.90 31.70
N ALA A 723 34.45 11.85 32.64
CA ALA A 723 33.24 12.63 32.78
C ALA A 723 33.25 13.79 31.78
N SER A 724 32.10 14.05 31.15
CA SER A 724 31.88 15.25 30.34
C SER A 724 30.48 15.80 30.59
N GLU A 725 30.36 17.12 30.61
CA GLU A 725 29.07 17.82 30.59
C GLU A 725 28.49 17.88 29.17
N HIS A 726 29.31 17.66 28.15
CA HIS A 726 28.89 17.57 26.75
C HIS A 726 28.53 16.12 26.43
N VAL A 727 27.24 15.81 26.44
CA VAL A 727 26.68 14.50 26.08
C VAL A 727 25.70 14.66 24.91
N ALA A 728 25.82 13.79 23.91
CA ALA A 728 24.88 13.63 22.81
C ALA A 728 24.34 12.19 22.77
N LEU A 729 23.02 12.04 22.69
CA LEU A 729 22.35 10.77 22.44
C LEU A 729 21.87 10.77 20.99
N LEU A 730 22.28 9.76 20.21
CA LEU A 730 21.95 9.61 18.80
C LEU A 730 21.21 8.28 18.58
N GLY A 731 20.49 8.15 17.47
CA GLY A 731 19.96 6.89 16.99
C GLY A 731 18.44 6.81 16.99
N ASP A 732 17.92 5.59 16.80
CA ASP A 732 16.51 5.28 16.72
C ASP A 732 15.95 4.92 18.12
N PHE A 733 15.12 5.80 18.68
CA PHE A 733 14.48 5.60 19.97
C PHE A 733 13.18 4.81 19.86
N ASN A 734 12.73 4.51 18.64
CA ASN A 734 11.51 3.78 18.33
C ASN A 734 10.31 4.31 19.11
N ALA A 735 10.26 5.62 19.36
CA ALA A 735 9.25 6.27 20.19
C ALA A 735 8.98 7.68 19.66
N TYR A 736 7.72 8.02 19.45
CA TYR A 736 7.32 9.35 19.02
C TYR A 736 7.44 10.38 20.15
N ALA A 737 7.49 11.67 19.80
CA ALA A 737 7.94 12.73 20.69
C ALA A 737 7.21 12.81 22.05
N MET A 738 5.92 12.44 22.11
CA MET A 738 5.12 12.51 23.34
C MET A 738 5.05 11.19 24.13
N GLU A 739 5.79 10.17 23.71
CA GLU A 739 5.86 8.87 24.40
C GLU A 739 6.81 8.90 25.60
N SER A 740 6.58 8.00 26.56
CA SER A 740 7.28 8.02 27.84
C SER A 740 8.82 7.92 27.78
N PRO A 741 9.46 7.20 26.83
CA PRO A 741 10.92 7.14 26.74
C PRO A 741 11.53 8.52 26.46
N LEU A 742 10.99 9.26 25.48
CA LEU A 742 11.48 10.60 25.12
C LEU A 742 11.15 11.60 26.23
N GLN A 743 9.90 11.57 26.73
CA GLN A 743 9.50 12.46 27.81
C GLN A 743 10.37 12.28 29.06
N TYR A 744 10.82 11.05 29.36
CA TYR A 744 11.75 10.80 30.45
C TYR A 744 13.11 11.45 30.20
N LEU A 745 13.72 11.28 29.02
CA LEU A 745 15.03 11.87 28.70
C LEU A 745 14.98 13.40 28.74
N LEU A 746 13.92 14.02 28.20
CA LEU A 746 13.73 15.46 28.29
C LEU A 746 13.62 15.94 29.75
N GLN A 747 12.98 15.17 30.62
CA GLN A 747 12.92 15.48 32.06
C GLN A 747 14.28 15.34 32.77
N GLN A 748 15.25 14.61 32.21
CA GLN A 748 16.62 14.53 32.73
C GLN A 748 17.52 15.68 32.25
N GLY A 749 17.01 16.65 31.49
CA GLY A 749 17.78 17.81 31.02
C GLY A 749 18.47 17.61 29.67
N TYR A 750 18.00 16.64 28.88
CA TYR A 750 18.34 16.58 27.46
C TYR A 750 17.40 17.49 26.65
N VAL A 751 17.93 18.08 25.60
CA VAL A 751 17.26 19.00 24.68
C VAL A 751 17.07 18.29 23.34
N ASN A 752 15.82 18.27 22.87
CA ASN A 752 15.47 17.85 21.53
C ASN A 752 15.94 18.90 20.52
N VAL A 753 16.67 18.50 19.48
CA VAL A 753 17.11 19.45 18.43
C VAL A 753 16.07 19.64 17.33
N GLU A 754 15.17 18.67 17.20
CA GLU A 754 14.09 18.58 16.24
C GLU A 754 12.87 19.36 16.74
N SER A 755 12.15 19.97 15.81
CA SER A 755 10.88 20.61 16.07
C SER A 755 9.74 19.57 16.18
N PRO A 756 8.63 19.88 16.87
CA PRO A 756 7.48 18.96 16.92
C PRO A 756 6.88 18.58 15.56
N GLN A 757 7.12 19.38 14.52
CA GLN A 757 6.64 19.14 13.16
C GLN A 757 7.63 18.35 12.30
N ASP A 758 8.84 18.12 12.80
CA ASP A 758 9.83 17.32 12.10
C ASP A 758 9.40 15.84 12.10
N TYR A 759 9.95 15.07 11.15
CA TYR A 759 9.72 13.64 11.03
C TYR A 759 10.96 12.99 10.43
N SER A 760 11.23 11.75 10.81
CA SER A 760 12.30 10.92 10.22
C SER A 760 11.74 9.66 9.57
N TYR A 761 10.45 9.38 9.76
CA TYR A 761 9.83 8.12 9.38
C TYR A 761 8.35 8.33 9.00
N VAL A 762 7.86 7.48 8.10
CA VAL A 762 6.45 7.40 7.70
C VAL A 762 5.95 5.99 7.97
N PHE A 763 4.84 5.86 8.69
CA PHE A 763 4.22 4.57 8.97
C PHE A 763 2.70 4.66 8.88
N ASP A 764 2.07 3.74 8.15
CA ASP A 764 0.64 3.76 7.82
C ASP A 764 0.18 5.14 7.28
N GLY A 765 1.02 5.72 6.44
CA GLY A 765 0.84 7.03 5.84
C GLY A 765 0.90 8.22 6.79
N GLN A 766 1.40 8.04 8.02
CA GLN A 766 1.51 9.09 9.04
C GLN A 766 2.96 9.43 9.36
N LEU A 767 3.24 10.74 9.48
CA LEU A 767 4.54 11.31 9.80
C LEU A 767 4.90 11.13 11.29
N GLY A 768 6.14 10.79 11.58
CA GLY A 768 6.65 10.81 12.96
C GLY A 768 8.17 10.85 13.03
N THR A 769 8.69 11.25 14.20
CA THR A 769 10.13 11.20 14.48
C THR A 769 10.43 9.98 15.33
N LEU A 770 11.31 9.10 14.84
CA LEU A 770 11.86 7.96 15.59
C LEU A 770 13.37 8.12 15.85
N ASP A 771 14.05 8.82 14.95
CA ASP A 771 15.48 9.10 15.01
C ASP A 771 15.70 10.46 15.65
N TYR A 772 16.53 10.48 16.70
CA TYR A 772 16.77 11.70 17.46
C TYR A 772 18.25 11.98 17.65
N VAL A 773 18.58 13.27 17.77
CA VAL A 773 19.79 13.78 18.40
C VAL A 773 19.39 14.59 19.63
N LEU A 774 19.56 13.99 20.81
CA LEU A 774 19.30 14.66 22.09
C LEU A 774 20.61 15.18 22.67
N LEU A 775 20.67 16.48 22.94
CA LEU A 775 21.87 17.12 23.49
C LEU A 775 21.67 17.46 24.97
N SER A 776 22.65 17.17 25.80
CA SER A 776 22.72 17.76 27.15
C SER A 776 22.60 19.30 27.11
N ASP A 777 22.06 19.91 28.16
CA ASP A 777 21.93 21.37 28.29
C ASP A 777 23.24 22.14 27.99
N ALA A 778 24.40 21.60 28.36
CA ALA A 778 25.70 22.23 28.10
C ALA A 778 26.07 22.16 26.62
N LEU A 779 25.88 21.00 25.97
CA LEU A 779 26.19 20.81 24.56
C LEU A 779 25.23 21.58 23.65
N ALA A 780 23.95 21.67 24.02
CA ALA A 780 22.96 22.43 23.27
C ALA A 780 23.34 23.92 23.10
N GLN A 781 24.15 24.48 24.01
CA GLN A 781 24.67 25.85 23.89
C GLN A 781 25.70 26.03 22.78
N ALA A 782 26.35 24.94 22.36
CA ALA A 782 27.28 24.93 21.24
C ALA A 782 26.58 24.74 19.89
N MET A 783 25.27 24.42 19.86
CA MET A 783 24.55 24.12 18.63
C MET A 783 24.47 25.34 17.69
N THR A 784 24.87 25.13 16.43
CA THR A 784 24.74 26.11 15.36
C THR A 784 23.53 25.87 14.45
N GLY A 785 23.07 24.63 14.37
CA GLY A 785 21.89 24.23 13.61
C GLY A 785 21.65 22.73 13.66
N ALA A 786 20.42 22.32 13.35
CA ALA A 786 19.99 20.94 13.21
C ALA A 786 19.03 20.82 12.03
N GLN A 787 19.15 19.77 11.22
CA GLN A 787 18.37 19.57 10.00
C GLN A 787 18.19 18.08 9.71
N ILE A 788 16.97 17.66 9.39
CA ILE A 788 16.67 16.35 8.82
C ILE A 788 16.83 16.42 7.30
N TRP A 789 17.49 15.43 6.71
CA TRP A 789 17.61 15.32 5.27
C TRP A 789 16.58 14.33 4.73
N HIS A 790 15.47 14.84 4.22
CA HIS A 790 14.36 14.04 3.71
C HIS A 790 14.67 13.32 2.39
N ILE A 791 15.51 12.28 2.43
CA ILE A 791 15.91 11.48 1.26
C ILE A 791 15.34 10.07 1.25
N ASN A 792 14.69 9.64 2.32
CA ASN A 792 14.34 8.25 2.60
C ASN A 792 12.84 8.09 2.92
N ALA A 793 12.35 8.79 3.94
CA ALA A 793 11.02 8.53 4.51
C ALA A 793 9.87 8.85 3.54
N ASP A 794 10.10 9.74 2.58
CA ASP A 794 9.11 10.15 1.57
C ASP A 794 9.21 9.35 0.25
N GLU A 795 10.12 8.39 0.16
CA GLU A 795 10.36 7.57 -1.02
C GLU A 795 9.70 6.19 -0.88
N ALA A 796 9.19 5.65 -1.99
CA ALA A 796 8.74 4.25 -2.03
C ALA A 796 9.92 3.29 -1.86
N ASP A 797 9.68 2.15 -1.21
CA ASP A 797 10.61 1.03 -1.11
C ASP A 797 10.97 0.41 -2.48
N ALA A 798 10.11 0.59 -3.48
CA ALA A 798 10.39 0.33 -4.89
C ALA A 798 11.73 0.92 -5.40
N LEU A 799 12.26 1.97 -4.75
CA LEU A 799 13.50 2.65 -5.12
C LEU A 799 14.72 2.18 -4.30
N ASP A 800 14.53 1.29 -3.32
CA ASP A 800 15.60 0.77 -2.48
C ASP A 800 16.49 -0.24 -3.22
N TYR A 801 17.42 -0.83 -2.49
CA TYR A 801 18.42 -1.73 -3.06
C TYR A 801 17.87 -3.10 -3.50
N ASN A 802 16.72 -3.53 -2.96
CA ASN A 802 16.22 -4.90 -3.01
C ASN A 802 15.61 -5.22 -4.39
N LEU A 803 15.72 -6.48 -4.84
CA LEU A 803 15.27 -7.01 -6.14
C LEU A 803 14.21 -8.13 -6.00
N ASP A 804 13.77 -8.38 -4.77
CA ASP A 804 12.76 -9.37 -4.43
C ASP A 804 11.46 -9.15 -5.21
N PHE A 805 10.71 -10.23 -5.34
CA PHE A 805 9.40 -10.25 -5.98
C PHE A 805 9.37 -9.71 -7.43
N GLY A 806 10.53 -9.63 -8.10
CA GLY A 806 10.61 -9.24 -9.52
C GLY A 806 10.71 -7.73 -9.75
N ARG A 807 11.03 -6.95 -8.71
CA ARG A 807 11.21 -5.49 -8.81
C ARG A 807 12.19 -5.13 -9.93
N LEU A 808 11.81 -4.17 -10.77
CA LEU A 808 12.60 -3.81 -11.95
C LEU A 808 13.92 -3.12 -11.55
N PRO A 809 15.09 -3.63 -11.99
CA PRO A 809 16.37 -3.02 -11.66
C PRO A 809 16.52 -1.56 -12.10
N SER A 810 15.71 -1.11 -13.07
CA SER A 810 15.70 0.25 -13.62
C SER A 810 15.08 1.31 -12.71
N TYR A 811 14.35 0.91 -11.67
CA TYR A 811 13.79 1.87 -10.71
C TYR A 811 14.87 2.54 -9.85
N PHE A 812 15.94 1.80 -9.56
CA PHE A 812 17.06 2.18 -8.70
C PHE A 812 18.14 2.96 -9.44
N ASP A 813 18.72 3.97 -8.77
CA ASP A 813 19.94 4.68 -9.20
C ASP A 813 21.07 4.51 -8.17
N ALA A 814 22.19 3.92 -8.59
CA ALA A 814 23.35 3.71 -7.72
C ALA A 814 24.12 5.00 -7.41
N GLY A 815 23.90 6.07 -8.19
CA GLY A 815 24.65 7.31 -8.11
C GLY A 815 24.12 8.32 -7.10
N THR A 816 23.07 7.97 -6.36
CA THR A 816 22.37 8.87 -5.44
C THR A 816 22.40 8.35 -4.00
N ALA A 817 21.99 9.19 -3.06
CA ALA A 817 21.77 8.83 -1.65
C ALA A 817 20.31 8.45 -1.35
N THR A 818 19.38 8.75 -2.26
CA THR A 818 17.93 8.60 -2.10
C THR A 818 17.55 7.18 -1.72
N ARG A 819 16.64 7.01 -0.75
CA ARG A 819 16.12 5.69 -0.35
C ARG A 819 17.25 4.69 -0.06
N ASN A 820 18.29 5.14 0.65
CA ASN A 820 19.31 4.24 1.19
C ASN A 820 18.82 3.57 2.49
N SER A 821 17.81 4.15 3.11
CA SER A 821 17.07 3.63 4.25
C SER A 821 15.59 4.02 4.12
N ASP A 822 14.76 3.54 5.03
CA ASP A 822 13.41 4.00 5.32
C ASP A 822 13.36 5.14 6.35
N HIS A 823 14.46 5.45 7.01
CA HIS A 823 14.58 6.59 7.93
C HIS A 823 15.42 7.71 7.34
N ASP A 824 14.98 8.96 7.52
CA ASP A 824 15.77 10.13 7.14
C ASP A 824 16.91 10.40 8.12
N PRO A 825 18.14 10.67 7.65
CA PRO A 825 19.22 11.06 8.53
C PRO A 825 19.02 12.46 9.10
N LEU A 826 19.46 12.62 10.34
CA LEU A 826 19.47 13.89 11.06
C LEU A 826 20.91 14.35 11.27
N LEU A 827 21.19 15.63 10.98
CA LEU A 827 22.50 16.26 11.12
C LEU A 827 22.42 17.45 12.08
N VAL A 828 23.42 17.58 12.95
CA VAL A 828 23.58 18.67 13.92
C VAL A 828 24.97 19.28 13.81
N GLY A 829 25.04 20.61 13.80
CA GLY A 829 26.27 21.39 13.81
C GLY A 829 26.54 21.97 15.18
N LEU A 830 27.81 21.95 15.59
CA LEU A 830 28.30 22.42 16.88
C LEU A 830 29.51 23.34 16.69
N GLN A 831 29.58 24.39 17.50
CA GLN A 831 30.71 25.31 17.55
C GLN A 831 31.39 25.24 18.91
N PHE A 832 32.56 24.61 18.95
CA PHE A 832 33.46 24.73 20.08
C PHE A 832 34.47 25.85 19.86
N ASN A 833 34.79 26.55 20.94
CA ASN A 833 35.81 27.59 20.90
C ASN A 833 37.19 26.95 20.82
N ALA A 834 37.94 27.23 19.76
CA ALA A 834 39.32 26.77 19.65
C ALA A 834 40.13 27.18 20.88
N VAL A 835 40.95 26.27 21.40
CA VAL A 835 41.93 26.63 22.42
C VAL A 835 42.98 27.49 21.74
N VAL A 836 43.03 28.76 22.12
CA VAL A 836 44.12 29.64 21.68
C VAL A 836 45.42 29.07 22.27
N PRO A 837 46.33 28.50 21.46
CA PRO A 837 47.53 27.89 22.00
C PRO A 837 48.35 28.95 22.74
N THR A 838 48.83 28.60 23.93
CA THR A 838 49.65 29.49 24.76
C THR A 838 51.02 28.87 25.02
N VAL A 839 52.00 29.72 25.31
CA VAL A 839 53.32 29.24 25.75
C VAL A 839 53.22 28.49 27.08
N ALA A 840 52.28 28.87 27.94
CA ALA A 840 51.99 28.15 29.17
C ALA A 840 51.54 26.70 28.89
N GLY A 841 50.64 26.49 27.93
CA GLY A 841 50.21 25.15 27.52
C GLY A 841 51.34 24.30 26.93
N VAL A 842 52.25 24.91 26.16
CA VAL A 842 53.48 24.23 25.68
C VAL A 842 54.36 23.80 26.85
N LEU A 843 54.52 24.65 27.87
CA LEU A 843 55.31 24.33 29.06
C LEU A 843 54.70 23.18 29.87
N GLU A 844 53.38 23.12 30.00
CA GLU A 844 52.66 22.04 30.68
C GLU A 844 52.79 20.72 29.91
N SER A 845 52.57 20.74 28.60
CA SER A 845 52.75 19.55 27.74
C SER A 845 54.19 19.04 27.77
N LEU A 846 55.17 19.94 27.71
CA LEU A 846 56.58 19.60 27.85
C LEU A 846 56.87 18.96 29.22
N ALA A 847 56.30 19.47 30.31
CA ALA A 847 56.45 18.88 31.63
C ALA A 847 55.89 17.45 31.69
N SER A 848 54.67 17.25 31.17
CA SER A 848 54.04 15.93 31.09
C SER A 848 54.85 14.94 30.25
N ALA A 849 55.37 15.39 29.10
CA ALA A 849 56.23 14.58 28.23
C ALA A 849 57.56 14.21 28.90
N ILE A 850 58.13 15.08 29.74
CA ILE A 850 59.32 14.76 30.55
C ILE A 850 58.98 13.67 31.57
N ASP A 851 57.86 13.80 32.28
CA ASP A 851 57.45 12.84 33.32
C ASP A 851 57.10 11.46 32.74
N ALA A 852 56.51 11.43 31.54
CA ALA A 852 56.22 10.21 30.79
C ALA A 852 57.47 9.58 30.12
N GLY A 853 58.64 10.22 30.20
CA GLY A 853 59.88 9.75 29.56
C GLY A 853 59.91 9.95 28.04
N GLY A 854 58.99 10.74 27.48
CA GLY A 854 58.94 11.10 26.06
C GLY A 854 60.00 12.13 25.65
N ILE A 855 60.66 12.79 26.61
CA ILE A 855 61.80 13.68 26.42
C ILE A 855 63.06 13.10 27.09
N ASP A 856 64.12 12.92 26.31
CA ASP A 856 65.39 12.37 26.77
C ASP A 856 66.09 13.31 27.75
N ASN A 857 66.36 12.82 28.96
CA ASN A 857 67.09 13.56 29.99
C ASN A 857 68.15 12.69 30.71
N ALA A 858 68.55 11.57 30.10
CA ALA A 858 69.39 10.57 30.73
C ALA A 858 70.84 11.04 30.96
N ARG A 859 71.42 11.85 30.05
CA ARG A 859 72.79 12.36 30.20
C ARG A 859 72.79 13.75 30.83
N LEU A 860 73.88 14.08 31.54
CA LEU A 860 74.05 15.40 32.17
C LEU A 860 73.93 16.56 31.17
N VAL A 861 74.43 16.37 29.94
CA VAL A 861 74.37 17.39 28.87
C VAL A 861 72.92 17.64 28.43
N ASP A 862 72.12 16.58 28.31
CA ASP A 862 70.72 16.66 27.89
C ASP A 862 69.88 17.36 28.96
N ARG A 863 70.13 17.08 30.25
CA ARG A 863 69.50 17.80 31.37
C ARG A 863 69.79 19.30 31.36
N ILE A 864 71.04 19.69 31.10
CA ILE A 864 71.42 21.10 31.07
C ILE A 864 70.72 21.81 29.91
N ARG A 865 70.68 21.20 28.73
CA ARG A 865 70.02 21.75 27.54
C ARG A 865 68.51 21.88 27.75
N LEU A 866 67.87 20.85 28.30
CA LEU A 866 66.46 20.86 28.64
C LEU A 866 66.12 21.98 29.64
N VAL A 867 66.91 22.16 30.70
CA VAL A 867 66.69 23.25 31.67
C VAL A 867 66.76 24.63 31.00
N LEU A 868 67.73 24.84 30.10
CA LEU A 868 67.85 26.11 29.37
C LEU A 868 66.72 26.31 28.36
N PHE A 869 66.27 25.23 27.71
CA PHE A 869 65.13 25.24 26.80
C PHE A 869 63.85 25.66 27.53
N VAL A 870 63.54 25.01 28.66
CA VAL A 870 62.41 25.34 29.54
C VAL A 870 62.52 26.79 30.06
N ALA A 871 63.71 27.24 30.46
CA ALA A 871 63.90 28.63 30.89
C ALA A 871 63.62 29.64 29.78
N GLY A 872 63.98 29.32 28.53
CA GLY A 872 63.66 30.15 27.37
C GLY A 872 62.16 30.20 27.06
N LEU A 873 61.46 29.08 27.20
CA LEU A 873 60.00 29.03 27.08
C LEU A 873 59.30 29.81 28.19
N LYS A 874 59.79 29.78 29.43
CA LYS A 874 59.27 30.66 30.51
C LYS A 874 59.45 32.16 30.22
N VAL A 875 60.50 32.53 29.48
CA VAL A 875 60.64 33.90 28.98
C VAL A 875 59.63 34.21 27.90
N ALA A 876 59.37 33.27 26.97
CA ALA A 876 58.30 33.42 25.99
C ALA A 876 56.93 33.57 26.66
N GLU A 877 56.63 32.79 27.70
CA GLU A 877 55.40 32.89 28.49
C GLU A 877 55.23 34.29 29.11
N GLN A 878 56.28 34.84 29.71
CA GLN A 878 56.23 36.21 30.25
C GLN A 878 56.05 37.28 29.16
N LEU A 879 56.57 37.05 27.94
CA LEU A 879 56.40 37.95 26.82
C LEU A 879 54.97 37.88 26.26
N GLU A 880 54.38 36.69 26.25
CA GLU A 880 52.97 36.47 25.91
C GLU A 880 52.04 37.16 26.90
N GLN A 881 52.22 36.94 28.21
CA GLN A 881 51.41 37.57 29.27
C GLN A 881 51.48 39.11 29.28
N ARG A 882 52.52 39.69 28.67
CA ARG A 882 52.75 41.14 28.58
C ARG A 882 52.46 41.72 27.19
N ASP A 883 51.92 40.92 26.28
CA ASP A 883 51.57 41.32 24.91
C ASP A 883 52.76 41.90 24.10
N HIS A 884 53.94 41.29 24.23
CA HIS A 884 55.14 41.69 23.50
C HIS A 884 55.37 40.84 22.24
N GLY A 885 54.42 40.87 21.30
CA GLY A 885 54.36 39.99 20.12
C GLY A 885 55.67 39.78 19.35
N ALA A 886 56.35 40.85 18.92
CA ALA A 886 57.60 40.71 18.15
C ALA A 886 58.75 40.04 18.93
N ALA A 887 58.79 40.20 20.25
CA ALA A 887 59.79 39.54 21.09
C ALA A 887 59.40 38.08 21.39
N LEU A 888 58.10 37.82 21.56
CA LEU A 888 57.54 36.49 21.67
C LEU A 888 57.85 35.66 20.41
N CYS A 889 57.58 36.17 19.20
CA CYS A 889 57.85 35.45 17.95
C CYS A 889 59.32 35.05 17.80
N ARG A 890 60.26 35.95 18.14
CA ARG A 890 61.70 35.61 18.16
C ARG A 890 62.04 34.51 19.15
N LYS A 891 61.30 34.39 20.25
CA LYS A 891 61.52 33.35 21.25
C LYS A 891 60.87 32.03 20.86
N LEU A 892 59.73 32.04 20.21
CA LEU A 892 59.10 30.84 19.66
C LEU A 892 59.93 30.26 18.51
N ASP A 893 60.38 31.09 17.56
CA ASP A 893 61.30 30.69 16.49
C ASP A 893 62.65 30.17 17.04
N TRP A 894 63.14 30.75 18.14
CA TRP A 894 64.31 30.21 18.85
C TRP A 894 64.04 28.81 19.44
N ALA A 895 62.84 28.57 19.98
CA ALA A 895 62.48 27.29 20.54
C ALA A 895 62.32 26.23 19.44
N ASP A 896 61.56 26.52 18.37
CA ASP A 896 61.34 25.60 17.24
C ASP A 896 62.68 25.15 16.62
N ARG A 897 63.62 26.07 16.35
CA ARG A 897 64.96 25.73 15.83
C ARG A 897 65.85 24.89 16.74
N LEU A 898 65.49 24.76 18.02
CA LEU A 898 66.23 23.96 19.00
C LEU A 898 65.53 22.64 19.32
N SER A 899 64.43 22.35 18.62
CA SER A 899 63.68 21.11 18.75
C SER A 899 63.23 20.52 17.40
N ASP A 900 63.45 21.19 16.27
CA ASP A 900 62.97 20.80 14.93
C ASP A 900 63.56 19.49 14.37
N GLY A 901 64.56 18.89 15.02
CA GLY A 901 65.19 17.65 14.57
C GLY A 901 66.24 17.87 13.48
N GLU A 902 66.44 19.11 13.04
CA GLU A 902 67.53 19.47 12.14
C GLU A 902 68.82 19.66 12.94
N ARG A 903 69.93 19.06 12.49
CA ARG A 903 71.22 19.20 13.19
C ARG A 903 71.91 20.55 12.98
N ARG A 904 71.20 21.69 13.02
CA ARG A 904 71.75 23.03 12.78
C ARG A 904 70.92 24.16 13.43
N PRO A 905 71.20 24.61 14.68
CA PRO A 905 72.11 24.09 15.69
C PRO A 905 71.70 22.71 16.20
N SER A 906 72.51 22.02 17.00
CA SER A 906 72.05 20.75 17.60
C SER A 906 70.84 20.99 18.49
N ASP A 907 69.82 20.13 18.38
CA ASP A 907 68.64 20.17 19.25
C ASP A 907 69.02 20.14 20.73
N TRP A 908 68.26 20.89 21.50
CA TRP A 908 68.38 20.97 22.95
C TRP A 908 67.46 19.99 23.66
N VAL A 909 66.45 19.50 22.95
CA VAL A 909 65.52 18.46 23.39
C VAL A 909 65.47 17.36 22.34
N SER A 910 65.44 16.10 22.77
CA SER A 910 65.25 14.93 21.90
C SER A 910 64.30 13.95 22.58
N GLY A 911 63.70 13.04 21.83
CA GLY A 911 62.78 12.03 22.35
C GLY A 911 61.55 11.85 21.47
N ALA A 912 60.74 10.84 21.76
CA ALA A 912 59.57 10.48 20.96
C ALA A 912 58.48 11.56 20.95
N ALA A 913 58.42 12.44 21.97
CA ALA A 913 57.41 13.49 22.10
C ALA A 913 57.82 14.84 21.48
N VAL A 914 59.02 14.95 20.90
CA VAL A 914 59.49 16.21 20.29
C VAL A 914 58.68 16.66 19.06
N PRO A 915 58.19 15.77 18.18
CA PRO A 915 57.30 16.18 17.09
C PRO A 915 56.05 16.91 17.58
N ASP A 916 55.41 16.43 18.65
CA ASP A 916 54.22 17.06 19.25
C ASP A 916 54.56 18.43 19.85
N LEU A 917 55.70 18.53 20.54
CA LEU A 917 56.21 19.79 21.07
C LEU A 917 56.41 20.84 19.97
N ASN A 918 56.98 20.46 18.83
CA ASN A 918 57.17 21.36 17.69
C ASN A 918 55.83 21.79 17.08
N ALA A 919 54.89 20.85 16.94
CA ALA A 919 53.55 21.15 16.46
C ALA A 919 52.88 22.20 17.35
N GLN A 920 52.99 22.06 18.68
CA GLN A 920 52.47 23.04 19.63
C GLN A 920 53.18 24.40 19.54
N LEU A 921 54.52 24.43 19.43
CA LEU A 921 55.27 25.68 19.27
C LEU A 921 54.88 26.45 18.01
N ARG A 922 54.66 25.73 16.90
CA ARG A 922 54.20 26.30 15.64
C ARG A 922 52.75 26.75 15.73
N ALA A 923 51.89 26.02 16.42
CA ALA A 923 50.51 26.42 16.68
C ALA A 923 50.44 27.73 17.49
N VAL A 924 51.24 27.87 18.57
CA VAL A 924 51.35 29.13 19.31
C VAL A 924 51.90 30.25 18.43
N SER A 925 52.91 29.97 17.60
CA SER A 925 53.48 30.95 16.68
C SER A 925 52.43 31.47 15.69
N ALA A 926 51.73 30.56 15.01
CA ALA A 926 50.68 30.89 14.05
C ALA A 926 49.54 31.68 14.71
N ALA A 927 49.07 31.25 15.89
CA ALA A 927 48.02 31.93 16.65
C ALA A 927 48.40 33.35 17.10
N ARG A 928 49.71 33.68 17.13
CA ARG A 928 50.24 34.99 17.49
C ARG A 928 50.68 35.83 16.28
N GLY A 929 50.46 35.33 15.06
CA GLY A 929 50.89 36.00 13.82
C GLY A 929 52.41 36.12 13.69
N CYS A 930 53.13 35.16 14.28
CA CYS A 930 54.52 34.88 13.98
C CYS A 930 54.59 34.06 12.67
#